data_AF-A0A1F8WYB8-F1
#
_entry.id   AF-A0A1F8WYB8-F1
#
_cell.length_a   1.000
_cell.length_b   1.000
_cell.length_c   1.000
_cell.angle_alpha   90.00
_cell.angle_beta   90.00
_cell.angle_gamma   90.00
#
_symmetry.space_group_name_H-M   'P 1'
#
loop_
_entity.id
_entity.type
_entity.pdbx_description
1 polymer ?
#
loop_
_entity_poly.entity_id
_entity_poly.type
_entity_poly.pdbx_seq_one_letter_code
_entity_poly.pdbx_strand_id
1 'polypeptide(L)'
;MLRRTLDMTFSAAGLLFLFPLLAAAAVLVKIDGSGSVFTIEERAGRGLKPFRLIRFRTPEEDAGWAGRLLRKTRLLAPLPQLLNVLKGDMSLLGPEPPTREQVDRYSDDYERILQVRPGLLGLFSMGLSGEYGMKMEIAPDEETINERIRLYREYAENPSISGDLKAVLIALFRLFYPRRHISALIGVLLPYRRATIITVHVASFAAACALSFVLKYDTGLTGKELELLYRNLPVVVAVRTAMLFLFSLDKGLWRYVSARDLFTIAASTTAGTALIAAAGAPWTAGGASILAMDWLLNLFFLGGVRLLRRVHDRADVRRPGKKIVIVGAGDAADNFLRYLETSRAYHYEVKGLIDDDPLKKGLKVRSHPVLGSRRELPGIVESARPDEFLIAIPSATAERMGEIIKDLRQYAIPLKTLPSLWCVLNGRAHAFGEIKAIEPEDILFRPPVYGPDKGVESFFKGKSVLVTGAGGSIGSDLSRQIACAGPDRLVLLEKHEESLYKIDLELRRLQKDGTRIIPVIGDILDRENLERVIDRHRPEAVFHAAAYKHVPLMESHPYQAFRTNVIGTRNMAEMADRYGAERFVLISTDKAVEPVNVMGMTKRLAEELIKQYAESSKGTRFISVRFGNVLGSSGSVVPLFKEQILRGGPVTVTHPEMTRFLMTIPEAVHLVLQAAVIGKAGEVLVLDMGAPVKILDLAKRMISLYGYRPGVDIKVVFTGLRPGEKLDEKLFNTNEVIMSTAHPRVKVARSRARSCNVTGIIDRISGKDYVNERDIRDVLNIVA
;
A
#
# COMPACT_ATOMS: atom_id res chain seq x y z
N MET A 1 -43.54 28.97 -4.83
CA MET A 1 -43.82 30.14 -3.95
C MET A 1 -43.20 29.99 -2.56
N LEU A 2 -43.41 28.89 -1.84
CA LEU A 2 -42.88 28.67 -0.47
C LEU A 2 -41.38 28.97 -0.28
N ARG A 3 -40.51 28.44 -1.16
CA ARG A 3 -39.05 28.69 -1.10
C ARG A 3 -38.68 30.17 -1.18
N ARG A 4 -39.40 30.95 -2.00
CA ARG A 4 -39.18 32.39 -2.12
C ARG A 4 -39.63 33.14 -0.87
N THR A 5 -40.75 32.76 -0.29
CA THR A 5 -41.22 33.33 0.97
C THR A 5 -40.18 33.11 2.07
N LEU A 6 -39.65 31.88 2.20
CA LEU A 6 -38.58 31.56 3.16
C LEU A 6 -37.30 32.37 2.91
N ASP A 7 -36.83 32.45 1.66
CA ASP A 7 -35.67 33.26 1.28
C ASP A 7 -35.84 34.73 1.72
N MET A 8 -37.01 35.31 1.49
CA MET A 8 -37.30 36.70 1.87
C MET A 8 -37.39 36.87 3.38
N THR A 9 -38.12 36.00 4.09
CA THR A 9 -38.29 36.05 5.54
C THR A 9 -36.96 35.91 6.27
N PHE A 10 -36.15 34.90 5.91
CA PHE A 10 -34.85 34.67 6.55
C PHE A 10 -33.81 35.72 6.17
N SER A 11 -33.83 36.26 4.95
CA SER A 11 -32.90 37.33 4.57
C SER A 11 -33.25 38.66 5.25
N ALA A 12 -34.53 38.99 5.37
CA ALA A 12 -34.99 40.17 6.09
C ALA A 12 -34.67 40.09 7.58
N ALA A 13 -34.97 38.94 8.21
CA ALA A 13 -34.60 38.68 9.60
C ALA A 13 -33.08 38.70 9.78
N GLY A 14 -32.33 38.04 8.90
CA GLY A 14 -30.88 38.01 8.93
C GLY A 14 -30.25 39.39 8.84
N LEU A 15 -30.72 40.25 7.93
CA LEU A 15 -30.25 41.64 7.83
C LEU A 15 -30.58 42.44 9.09
N LEU A 16 -31.77 42.27 9.68
CA LEU A 16 -32.15 42.95 10.91
C LEU A 16 -31.28 42.53 12.11
N PHE A 17 -31.10 41.23 12.31
CA PHE A 17 -30.30 40.68 13.42
C PHE A 17 -28.80 40.92 13.25
N LEU A 18 -28.29 40.82 12.02
CA LEU A 18 -26.86 40.99 11.74
C LEU A 18 -26.49 42.45 11.48
N PHE A 19 -27.44 43.39 11.44
CA PHE A 19 -27.17 44.80 11.15
C PHE A 19 -26.04 45.40 12.01
N PRO A 20 -25.99 45.21 13.35
CA PRO A 20 -24.90 45.76 14.17
C PRO A 20 -23.53 45.19 13.76
N LEU A 21 -23.49 43.91 13.41
CA LEU A 21 -22.28 43.23 12.96
C LEU A 21 -21.84 43.68 11.57
N LEU A 22 -22.79 43.88 10.65
CA LEU A 22 -22.55 44.42 9.31
C LEU A 22 -22.07 45.86 9.36
N ALA A 23 -22.64 46.68 10.24
CA ALA A 23 -22.21 48.05 10.47
C ALA A 23 -20.79 48.11 11.06
N ALA A 24 -20.50 47.26 12.06
CA ALA A 24 -19.15 47.13 12.62
C ALA A 24 -18.14 46.68 11.55
N ALA A 25 -18.48 45.67 10.75
CA ALA A 25 -17.63 45.21 9.64
C ALA A 25 -17.42 46.31 8.59
N ALA A 26 -18.46 47.08 8.25
CA ALA A 26 -18.37 48.22 7.33
C ALA A 26 -17.41 49.30 7.83
N VAL A 27 -17.48 49.63 9.12
CA VAL A 27 -16.58 50.59 9.77
C VAL A 27 -15.14 50.06 9.77
N LEU A 28 -14.93 48.78 10.12
CA LEU A 28 -13.61 48.15 10.10
C LEU A 28 -12.99 48.17 8.70
N VAL A 29 -13.75 47.86 7.66
CA VAL A 29 -13.28 47.94 6.26
C VAL A 29 -12.96 49.38 5.85
N LYS A 30 -13.73 50.37 6.34
CA LYS A 30 -13.51 51.79 6.03
C LYS A 30 -12.29 52.38 6.74
N ILE A 31 -11.98 51.92 7.95
CA ILE A 31 -10.81 52.34 8.73
C ILE A 31 -9.52 51.77 8.14
N ASP A 32 -9.58 50.54 7.62
CA ASP A 32 -8.40 49.77 7.16
C ASP A 32 -7.97 50.10 5.72
N GLY A 33 -8.71 50.93 4.96
CA GLY A 33 -8.33 51.29 3.58
C GLY A 33 -9.08 52.50 2.98
N SER A 34 -8.47 53.14 1.97
CA SER A 34 -8.94 54.40 1.34
C SER A 34 -9.93 54.21 0.18
N GLY A 35 -10.97 53.38 0.35
CA GLY A 35 -11.94 53.10 -0.72
C GLY A 35 -13.38 52.83 -0.28
N SER A 36 -14.18 52.25 -1.18
CA SER A 36 -15.57 51.84 -0.93
C SER A 36 -15.63 50.63 0.00
N VAL A 37 -16.58 50.61 0.93
CA VAL A 37 -16.80 49.48 1.85
C VAL A 37 -17.20 48.21 1.09
N PHE A 38 -17.94 48.38 0.00
CA PHE A 38 -18.44 47.28 -0.83
C PHE A 38 -17.69 47.19 -2.15
N THR A 39 -17.49 45.97 -2.61
CA THR A 39 -17.13 45.63 -3.97
C THR A 39 -18.41 45.22 -4.70
N ILE A 40 -18.63 45.79 -5.89
CA ILE A 40 -19.78 45.47 -6.72
C ILE A 40 -19.27 44.86 -8.03
N GLU A 41 -19.65 43.61 -8.29
CA GLU A 41 -19.22 42.86 -9.47
C GLU A 41 -20.42 42.40 -10.29
N GLU A 42 -20.22 42.34 -11.61
CA GLU A 42 -21.20 41.73 -12.51
C GLU A 42 -21.04 40.20 -12.51
N ARG A 43 -22.17 39.51 -12.36
CA ARG A 43 -22.26 38.05 -12.31
C ARG A 43 -23.44 37.56 -13.12
N ALA A 44 -23.36 36.33 -13.62
CA ALA A 44 -24.49 35.70 -14.31
C ALA A 44 -25.51 35.16 -13.30
N GLY A 45 -26.76 35.56 -13.48
CA GLY A 45 -27.91 35.13 -12.69
C GLY A 45 -28.79 34.14 -13.42
N ARG A 46 -30.01 33.94 -12.91
CA ARG A 46 -30.97 32.99 -13.49
C ARG A 46 -31.23 33.30 -14.98
N GLY A 47 -31.13 32.29 -15.84
CA GLY A 47 -31.27 32.41 -17.29
C GLY A 47 -30.17 33.27 -17.92
N LEU A 48 -28.96 33.21 -17.36
CA LEU A 48 -27.77 33.97 -17.79
C LEU A 48 -27.91 35.50 -17.74
N LYS A 49 -28.96 36.03 -17.09
CA LYS A 49 -29.16 37.47 -16.95
C LYS A 49 -28.12 38.07 -16.01
N PRO A 50 -27.36 39.09 -16.41
CA PRO A 50 -26.37 39.70 -15.54
C PRO A 50 -27.05 40.42 -14.36
N PHE A 51 -26.43 40.36 -13.18
CA PHE A 51 -26.83 41.14 -12.01
C PHE A 51 -25.61 41.63 -11.23
N ARG A 52 -25.82 42.68 -10.41
CA ARG A 52 -24.77 43.29 -9.59
C ARG A 52 -24.69 42.62 -8.23
N LEU A 53 -23.65 41.80 -8.01
CA LEU A 53 -23.38 41.14 -6.74
C LEU A 53 -22.69 42.12 -5.78
N ILE A 54 -23.21 42.24 -4.56
CA ILE A 54 -22.67 43.15 -3.53
C ILE A 54 -21.96 42.33 -2.45
N ARG A 55 -20.68 42.60 -2.18
CA ARG A 55 -19.93 41.98 -1.07
C ARG A 55 -19.05 42.99 -0.35
N PHE A 56 -18.63 42.69 0.87
CA PHE A 56 -17.59 43.51 1.51
C PHE A 56 -16.28 43.36 0.75
N ARG A 57 -15.51 44.45 0.69
CA ARG A 57 -14.18 44.45 0.09
C ARG A 57 -13.24 43.49 0.84
N THR A 58 -12.58 42.58 0.12
CA THR A 58 -11.58 41.64 0.68
C THR A 58 -10.20 41.87 0.05
N PRO A 59 -9.10 41.70 0.80
CA PRO A 59 -7.78 42.20 0.44
C PRO A 59 -7.01 41.23 -0.48
N GLU A 60 -7.46 41.09 -1.73
CA GLU A 60 -6.56 40.78 -2.85
C GLU A 60 -6.15 42.06 -3.61
N GLU A 61 -6.75 43.21 -3.24
CA GLU A 61 -6.54 44.51 -3.89
C GLU A 61 -5.94 45.60 -2.98
N ASP A 62 -5.66 45.36 -1.68
CA ASP A 62 -4.72 46.15 -0.82
C ASP A 62 -4.66 45.63 0.64
N ALA A 63 -3.51 45.81 1.31
CA ALA A 63 -3.02 44.99 2.43
C ALA A 63 -3.45 45.40 3.88
N GLY A 64 -4.74 45.31 4.21
CA GLY A 64 -5.27 45.59 5.56
C GLY A 64 -5.51 44.38 6.50
N TRP A 65 -5.58 44.59 7.83
CA TRP A 65 -5.81 43.52 8.83
C TRP A 65 -7.29 43.14 9.01
N ALA A 66 -8.23 44.09 8.84
CA ALA A 66 -9.66 43.84 8.91
C ALA A 66 -10.09 42.93 7.75
N GLY A 67 -9.48 43.11 6.58
CA GLY A 67 -9.65 42.21 5.45
C GLY A 67 -9.19 40.77 5.72
N ARG A 68 -8.10 40.57 6.50
CA ARG A 68 -7.65 39.23 6.94
C ARG A 68 -8.65 38.59 7.92
N LEU A 69 -9.25 39.38 8.81
CA LEU A 69 -10.27 38.91 9.74
C LEU A 69 -11.55 38.47 9.00
N LEU A 70 -11.98 39.24 7.99
CA LEU A 70 -13.11 38.89 7.13
C LEU A 70 -12.84 37.63 6.28
N ARG A 71 -11.60 37.44 5.80
CA ARG A 71 -11.17 36.20 5.12
C ARG A 71 -11.17 34.99 6.07
N LYS A 72 -10.67 35.17 7.30
CA LYS A 72 -10.58 34.10 8.31
C LYS A 72 -11.95 33.62 8.79
N THR A 73 -12.92 34.53 8.87
CA THR A 73 -14.30 34.21 9.28
C THR A 73 -15.16 33.66 8.14
N ARG A 74 -14.70 33.73 6.87
CA ARG A 74 -15.29 33.17 5.62
C ARG A 74 -16.76 33.51 5.31
N LEU A 75 -17.49 34.06 6.27
CA LEU A 75 -18.93 34.22 6.26
C LEU A 75 -19.36 35.68 6.25
N LEU A 76 -18.55 36.59 6.79
CA LEU A 76 -18.95 37.98 6.93
C LEU A 76 -18.95 38.71 5.58
N ALA A 77 -17.99 38.39 4.70
CA ALA A 77 -17.83 39.09 3.41
C ALA A 77 -19.02 38.91 2.44
N PRO A 78 -19.66 37.73 2.34
CA PRO A 78 -20.85 37.53 1.50
C PRO A 78 -22.16 38.09 2.09
N LEU A 79 -22.26 38.41 3.38
CA LEU A 79 -23.54 38.80 3.99
C LEU A 79 -24.27 39.99 3.33
N PRO A 80 -23.60 41.01 2.74
CA PRO A 80 -24.29 42.05 1.98
C PRO A 80 -25.14 41.52 0.80
N GLN A 81 -24.84 40.32 0.30
CA GLN A 81 -25.62 39.64 -0.75
C GLN A 81 -27.02 39.23 -0.28
N LEU A 82 -27.34 39.27 1.03
CA LEU A 82 -28.72 39.14 1.50
C LEU A 82 -29.64 40.20 0.85
N LEU A 83 -29.10 41.36 0.47
CA LEU A 83 -29.82 42.36 -0.33
C LEU A 83 -30.15 41.85 -1.74
N ASN A 84 -29.26 41.09 -2.37
CA ASN A 84 -29.52 40.45 -3.67
C ASN A 84 -30.58 39.34 -3.55
N VAL A 85 -30.63 38.64 -2.41
CA VAL A 85 -31.72 37.70 -2.12
C VAL A 85 -33.06 38.42 -2.01
N LEU A 86 -33.13 39.53 -1.26
CA LEU A 86 -34.35 40.34 -1.16
C LEU A 86 -34.82 40.89 -2.52
N LYS A 87 -33.90 41.40 -3.34
CA LYS A 87 -34.20 41.89 -4.70
C LYS A 87 -34.71 40.81 -5.67
N GLY A 88 -34.37 39.55 -5.42
CA GLY A 88 -34.81 38.43 -6.25
C GLY A 88 -33.80 37.95 -7.28
N ASP A 89 -32.60 38.52 -7.25
CA ASP A 89 -31.46 38.10 -8.07
C ASP A 89 -30.88 36.77 -7.57
N MET A 90 -30.96 36.52 -6.26
CA MET A 90 -30.41 35.34 -5.58
C MET A 90 -31.43 34.62 -4.69
N SER A 91 -31.06 33.42 -4.25
CA SER A 91 -31.68 32.63 -3.18
C SER A 91 -30.71 32.43 -2.01
N LEU A 92 -31.19 32.02 -0.83
CA LEU A 92 -30.27 31.72 0.29
C LEU A 92 -29.40 30.50 -0.02
N LEU A 93 -29.99 29.49 -0.65
CA LEU A 93 -29.32 28.28 -1.11
C LEU A 93 -29.41 28.15 -2.63
N GLY A 94 -28.30 27.75 -3.23
CA GLY A 94 -28.19 27.56 -4.67
C GLY A 94 -26.74 27.50 -5.15
N PRO A 95 -26.52 27.29 -6.45
CA PRO A 95 -25.19 27.37 -7.07
C PRO A 95 -24.55 28.74 -6.84
N GLU A 96 -23.25 28.81 -6.62
CA GLU A 96 -22.55 30.10 -6.49
C GLU A 96 -22.61 30.89 -7.80
N PRO A 97 -22.81 32.22 -7.77
CA PRO A 97 -22.91 33.03 -8.98
C PRO A 97 -21.57 33.05 -9.76
N PRO A 98 -21.52 32.54 -11.00
CA PRO A 98 -20.28 32.43 -11.77
C PRO A 98 -19.86 33.76 -12.40
N THR A 99 -18.55 33.89 -12.66
CA THR A 99 -18.00 35.00 -13.44
C THR A 99 -18.31 34.85 -14.92
N ARG A 100 -18.20 35.94 -15.69
CA ARG A 100 -18.39 35.91 -17.14
C ARG A 100 -17.40 34.94 -17.83
N GLU A 101 -16.14 34.96 -17.42
CA GLU A 101 -15.11 34.02 -17.92
C GLU A 101 -15.49 32.54 -17.66
N GLN A 102 -16.10 32.23 -16.51
CA GLN A 102 -16.54 30.88 -16.18
C GLN A 102 -17.73 30.43 -17.02
N VAL A 103 -18.65 31.36 -17.30
CA VAL A 103 -19.79 31.11 -18.20
C VAL A 103 -19.29 30.89 -19.63
N ASP A 104 -18.33 31.70 -20.09
CA ASP A 104 -17.77 31.58 -21.44
C ASP A 104 -16.98 30.27 -21.62
N ARG A 105 -16.30 29.79 -20.57
CA ARG A 105 -15.54 28.52 -20.60
C ARG A 105 -16.43 27.27 -20.47
N TYR A 106 -17.56 27.35 -19.78
CA TYR A 106 -18.46 26.21 -19.50
C TYR A 106 -19.92 26.56 -19.80
N SER A 107 -20.18 27.06 -21.02
CA SER A 107 -21.47 27.60 -21.45
C SER A 107 -22.62 26.61 -21.25
N ASP A 108 -22.45 25.39 -21.76
CA ASP A 108 -23.49 24.34 -21.78
C ASP A 108 -23.91 23.92 -20.36
N ASP A 109 -22.97 24.02 -19.42
CA ASP A 109 -23.17 23.69 -18.02
C ASP A 109 -23.92 24.80 -17.29
N TYR A 110 -23.46 26.03 -17.44
CA TYR A 110 -24.08 27.16 -16.74
C TYR A 110 -25.46 27.53 -17.29
N GLU A 111 -25.76 27.23 -18.55
CA GLU A 111 -27.12 27.30 -19.08
C GLU A 111 -28.11 26.41 -18.30
N ARG A 112 -27.67 25.21 -17.91
CA ARG A 112 -28.49 24.26 -17.14
C ARG A 112 -28.51 24.60 -15.66
N ILE A 113 -27.35 24.94 -15.09
CA ILE A 113 -27.21 25.28 -13.68
C ILE A 113 -28.02 26.54 -13.32
N LEU A 114 -27.97 27.56 -14.17
CA LEU A 114 -28.65 28.84 -13.92
C LEU A 114 -30.13 28.84 -14.34
N GLN A 115 -30.73 27.67 -14.55
CA GLN A 115 -32.19 27.56 -14.57
C GLN A 115 -32.80 27.82 -13.18
N VAL A 116 -32.03 27.56 -12.12
CA VAL A 116 -32.32 27.98 -10.74
C VAL A 116 -31.60 29.28 -10.39
N ARG A 117 -32.05 29.99 -9.35
CA ARG A 117 -31.35 31.19 -8.88
C ARG A 117 -30.01 30.82 -8.23
N PRO A 118 -28.95 31.61 -8.44
CA PRO A 118 -27.73 31.46 -7.68
C PRO A 118 -27.97 31.69 -6.18
N GLY A 119 -27.17 31.02 -5.35
CA GLY A 119 -27.29 31.00 -3.91
C GLY A 119 -26.23 31.84 -3.20
N LEU A 120 -26.60 32.45 -2.07
CA LEU A 120 -25.66 33.03 -1.11
C LEU A 120 -24.74 31.94 -0.52
N LEU A 121 -25.34 30.80 -0.18
CA LEU A 121 -24.66 29.64 0.34
C LEU A 121 -24.46 28.60 -0.76
N GLY A 122 -23.33 28.68 -1.44
CA GLY A 122 -22.91 27.70 -2.45
C GLY A 122 -22.75 26.30 -1.85
N LEU A 123 -23.37 25.29 -2.45
CA LEU A 123 -23.29 23.89 -2.03
C LEU A 123 -21.84 23.39 -1.93
N PHE A 124 -20.94 23.95 -2.74
CA PHE A 124 -19.52 23.62 -2.76
C PHE A 124 -18.73 24.32 -1.65
N SER A 125 -19.06 25.58 -1.31
CA SER A 125 -18.38 26.32 -0.22
C SER A 125 -18.72 25.78 1.17
N MET A 126 -19.84 25.04 1.30
CA MET A 126 -20.23 24.28 2.50
C MET A 126 -19.46 22.97 2.69
N GLY A 127 -18.51 22.65 1.78
CA GLY A 127 -17.65 21.47 1.86
C GLY A 127 -18.38 20.15 1.65
N LEU A 128 -19.58 20.13 1.06
CA LEU A 128 -20.31 18.90 0.76
C LEU A 128 -19.51 17.93 -0.14
N SER A 129 -18.46 18.42 -0.82
CA SER A 129 -17.51 17.66 -1.64
C SER A 129 -16.27 17.09 -0.92
N GLY A 130 -16.19 17.16 0.42
CA GLY A 130 -15.06 16.56 1.15
C GLY A 130 -13.72 17.31 0.97
N GLU A 131 -12.70 16.66 0.40
CA GLU A 131 -11.34 17.24 0.21
C GLU A 131 -11.30 18.40 -0.80
N TYR A 132 -12.20 18.41 -1.80
CA TYR A 132 -12.22 19.47 -2.84
C TYR A 132 -12.64 20.84 -2.31
N GLY A 133 -13.47 20.88 -1.26
CA GLY A 133 -13.80 22.13 -0.57
C GLY A 133 -12.63 22.75 0.21
N MET A 134 -11.58 21.97 0.52
CA MET A 134 -10.35 22.48 1.16
C MET A 134 -9.23 22.83 0.17
N LYS A 135 -9.17 22.18 -1.01
CA LYS A 135 -8.14 22.43 -2.04
C LYS A 135 -8.21 23.80 -2.72
N MET A 136 -9.31 24.53 -2.57
CA MET A 136 -9.46 25.87 -3.18
C MET A 136 -8.54 26.96 -2.63
N GLU A 137 -7.79 26.69 -1.55
CA GLU A 137 -6.80 27.65 -1.03
C GLU A 137 -5.56 27.80 -1.93
N ILE A 138 -5.36 26.89 -2.90
CA ILE A 138 -4.19 26.89 -3.78
C ILE A 138 -4.67 26.54 -5.21
N ALA A 139 -4.70 27.55 -6.10
CA ALA A 139 -4.95 27.45 -7.55
C ALA A 139 -5.75 26.22 -8.03
N PRO A 140 -7.08 26.32 -8.22
CA PRO A 140 -7.91 25.16 -8.52
C PRO A 140 -7.50 24.50 -9.84
N ASP A 141 -7.25 23.19 -9.79
CA ASP A 141 -7.06 22.36 -10.98
C ASP A 141 -8.40 22.16 -11.73
N GLU A 142 -8.30 21.76 -12.99
CA GLU A 142 -9.45 21.58 -13.88
C GLU A 142 -10.43 20.51 -13.34
N GLU A 143 -9.91 19.50 -12.63
CA GLU A 143 -10.69 18.46 -11.96
C GLU A 143 -11.59 19.01 -10.85
N THR A 144 -11.06 19.94 -10.02
CA THR A 144 -11.84 20.63 -8.97
C THR A 144 -12.99 21.44 -9.56
N ILE A 145 -12.75 22.11 -10.68
CA ILE A 145 -13.75 22.94 -11.36
C ILE A 145 -14.87 22.06 -11.93
N ASN A 146 -14.52 20.93 -12.57
CA ASN A 146 -15.47 20.00 -13.16
C ASN A 146 -16.38 19.34 -12.10
N GLU A 147 -15.83 18.94 -10.95
CA GLU A 147 -16.65 18.35 -9.88
C GLU A 147 -17.60 19.38 -9.26
N ARG A 148 -17.18 20.65 -9.15
CA ARG A 148 -18.06 21.74 -8.70
C ARG A 148 -19.24 21.95 -9.66
N ILE A 149 -18.96 21.98 -10.96
CA ILE A 149 -19.98 22.10 -12.00
C ILE A 149 -20.96 20.93 -11.95
N ARG A 150 -20.46 19.69 -11.79
CA ARG A 150 -21.28 18.49 -11.64
C ARG A 150 -22.26 18.57 -10.48
N LEU A 151 -21.81 19.01 -9.30
CA LEU A 151 -22.67 19.15 -8.12
C LEU A 151 -23.73 20.26 -8.28
N TYR A 152 -23.36 21.37 -8.93
CA TYR A 152 -24.32 22.43 -9.26
C TYR A 152 -25.37 21.97 -10.27
N ARG A 153 -24.99 21.12 -11.23
CA ARG A 153 -25.90 20.51 -12.20
C ARG A 153 -26.90 19.57 -11.49
N GLU A 154 -26.42 18.67 -10.65
CA GLU A 154 -27.25 17.72 -9.89
C GLU A 154 -28.29 18.44 -9.00
N TYR A 155 -27.88 19.55 -8.38
CA TYR A 155 -28.78 20.38 -7.60
C TYR A 155 -29.84 21.09 -8.44
N ALA A 156 -29.43 21.65 -9.58
CA ALA A 156 -30.34 22.35 -10.49
C ALA A 156 -31.40 21.41 -11.09
N GLU A 157 -31.04 20.15 -11.33
CA GLU A 157 -31.94 19.12 -11.85
C GLU A 157 -32.97 18.64 -10.82
N ASN A 158 -32.63 18.59 -9.52
CA ASN A 158 -33.51 18.07 -8.46
C ASN A 158 -33.58 18.99 -7.22
N PRO A 159 -34.15 20.20 -7.33
CA PRO A 159 -34.28 21.10 -6.19
C PRO A 159 -35.29 20.57 -5.16
N SER A 160 -34.85 20.34 -3.92
CA SER A 160 -35.71 19.83 -2.83
C SER A 160 -35.55 20.63 -1.54
N ILE A 161 -36.67 20.98 -0.90
CA ILE A 161 -36.70 21.70 0.39
C ILE A 161 -36.09 20.87 1.52
N SER A 162 -36.27 19.55 1.53
CA SER A 162 -35.65 18.68 2.54
C SER A 162 -34.14 18.53 2.32
N GLY A 163 -33.71 18.56 1.05
CA GLY A 163 -32.29 18.64 0.67
C GLY A 163 -31.67 19.95 1.13
N ASP A 164 -32.36 21.07 0.91
CA ASP A 164 -31.97 22.41 1.34
C ASP A 164 -31.82 22.48 2.87
N LEU A 165 -32.82 22.03 3.63
CA LEU A 165 -32.77 22.01 5.10
C LEU A 165 -31.62 21.15 5.64
N LYS A 166 -31.39 19.98 5.04
CA LYS A 166 -30.28 19.10 5.39
C LYS A 166 -28.92 19.76 5.11
N ALA A 167 -28.79 20.48 3.99
CA ALA A 167 -27.58 21.22 3.66
C ALA A 167 -27.29 22.32 4.68
N VAL A 168 -28.31 23.09 5.09
CA VAL A 168 -28.18 24.10 6.17
C VAL A 168 -27.74 23.46 7.48
N LEU A 169 -28.37 22.36 7.90
CA LEU A 169 -28.03 21.68 9.16
C LEU A 169 -26.60 21.13 9.15
N ILE A 170 -26.14 20.56 8.03
CA ILE A 170 -24.76 20.09 7.88
C ILE A 170 -23.78 21.26 7.91
N ALA A 171 -24.11 22.37 7.24
CA ALA A 171 -23.27 23.56 7.22
C ALA A 171 -23.16 24.19 8.62
N LEU A 172 -24.27 24.35 9.34
CA LEU A 172 -24.29 24.81 10.72
C LEU A 172 -23.48 23.88 11.63
N PHE A 173 -23.68 22.56 11.53
CA PHE A 173 -22.91 21.58 12.32
C PHE A 173 -21.40 21.69 12.06
N ARG A 174 -20.98 21.84 10.80
CA ARG A 174 -19.56 21.98 10.45
C ARG A 174 -18.97 23.33 10.84
N LEU A 175 -19.77 24.38 10.83
CA LEU A 175 -19.35 25.72 11.24
C LEU A 175 -18.94 25.75 12.72
N PHE A 176 -19.67 25.02 13.57
CA PHE A 176 -19.42 24.95 15.00
C PHE A 176 -18.54 23.75 15.44
N TYR A 177 -18.17 22.84 14.52
CA TYR A 177 -17.38 21.64 14.83
C TYR A 177 -15.98 21.68 14.16
N PRO A 178 -14.93 22.18 14.84
CA PRO A 178 -13.58 22.33 14.27
C PRO A 178 -12.85 20.98 14.14
N ARG A 179 -13.18 20.21 13.09
CA ARG A 179 -12.67 18.84 12.84
C ARG A 179 -11.16 18.69 12.94
N ARG A 180 -10.39 19.58 12.29
CA ARG A 180 -8.91 19.50 12.23
C ARG A 180 -8.29 19.65 13.62
N HIS A 181 -8.82 20.55 14.44
CA HIS A 181 -8.34 20.77 15.80
C HIS A 181 -8.74 19.62 16.73
N ILE A 182 -9.95 19.08 16.59
CA ILE A 182 -10.43 17.94 17.38
C ILE A 182 -9.61 16.68 17.06
N SER A 183 -9.37 16.37 15.79
CA SER A 183 -8.55 15.22 15.40
C SER A 183 -7.08 15.36 15.83
N ALA A 184 -6.50 16.56 15.75
CA ALA A 184 -5.15 16.83 16.23
C ALA A 184 -5.06 16.66 17.76
N LEU A 185 -6.03 17.19 18.50
CA LEU A 185 -6.13 17.04 19.95
C LEU A 185 -6.29 15.56 20.35
N ILE A 186 -7.14 14.81 19.65
CA ILE A 186 -7.30 13.36 19.87
C ILE A 186 -5.98 12.62 19.60
N GLY A 187 -5.23 13.01 18.56
CA GLY A 187 -3.93 12.42 18.25
C GLY A 187 -2.90 12.63 19.35
N VAL A 188 -2.84 13.83 19.93
CA VAL A 188 -1.96 14.15 21.07
C VAL A 188 -2.37 13.39 22.34
N LEU A 189 -3.67 13.20 22.56
CA LEU A 189 -4.21 12.54 23.76
C LEU A 189 -4.26 11.00 23.64
N LEU A 190 -3.97 10.42 22.47
CA LEU A 190 -4.06 8.99 22.20
C LEU A 190 -3.13 8.12 23.07
N PRO A 191 -1.85 8.51 23.31
CA PRO A 191 -0.95 7.78 24.20
C PRO A 191 -1.44 7.73 25.64
N TYR A 192 -2.16 8.76 26.08
CA TYR A 192 -2.71 8.91 27.43
C TYR A 192 -4.20 8.55 27.50
N ARG A 193 -4.71 7.80 26.53
CA ARG A 193 -6.15 7.57 26.31
C ARG A 193 -6.91 7.17 27.56
N ARG A 194 -6.39 6.24 28.37
CA ARG A 194 -7.08 5.77 29.58
C ARG A 194 -7.21 6.88 30.62
N ALA A 195 -6.16 7.66 30.83
CA ALA A 195 -6.19 8.81 31.72
C ALA A 195 -7.19 9.87 31.22
N THR A 196 -7.16 10.20 29.92
CA THR A 196 -8.11 11.14 29.30
C THR A 196 -9.56 10.69 29.47
N ILE A 197 -9.85 9.39 29.26
CA ILE A 197 -11.18 8.81 29.45
C ILE A 197 -11.65 8.99 30.90
N ILE A 198 -10.80 8.68 31.87
CA ILE A 198 -11.12 8.81 33.29
C ILE A 198 -11.39 10.28 33.64
N THR A 199 -10.51 11.20 33.23
CA THR A 199 -10.65 12.64 33.51
C THR A 199 -11.94 13.22 32.95
N VAL A 200 -12.30 12.88 31.70
CA VAL A 200 -13.56 13.35 31.10
C VAL A 200 -14.77 12.81 31.87
N HIS A 201 -14.76 11.55 32.31
CA HIS A 201 -15.87 11.00 33.08
C HIS A 201 -15.97 11.63 34.47
N VAL A 202 -14.85 11.81 35.18
CA VAL A 202 -14.81 12.46 36.50
C VAL A 202 -15.33 13.91 36.41
N ALA A 203 -14.89 14.66 35.39
CA ALA A 203 -15.41 16.01 35.14
C ALA A 203 -16.91 16.00 34.84
N SER A 204 -17.39 15.02 34.06
CA SER A 204 -18.82 14.87 33.74
C SER A 204 -19.65 14.55 34.99
N PHE A 205 -19.14 13.71 35.90
CA PHE A 205 -19.80 13.39 37.17
C PHE A 205 -19.93 14.63 38.06
N ALA A 206 -18.86 15.42 38.18
CA ALA A 206 -18.88 16.65 38.95
C ALA A 206 -19.85 17.69 38.34
N ALA A 207 -19.84 17.83 37.01
CA ALA A 207 -20.74 18.73 36.29
C ALA A 207 -22.20 18.30 36.42
N ALA A 208 -22.52 17.00 36.32
CA ALA A 208 -23.88 16.48 36.51
C ALA A 208 -24.41 16.80 37.91
N CYS A 209 -23.58 16.59 38.93
CA CYS A 209 -23.93 16.88 40.31
C CYS A 209 -24.19 18.38 40.50
N ALA A 210 -23.26 19.25 40.10
CA ALA A 210 -23.43 20.71 40.24
C ALA A 210 -24.66 21.23 39.46
N LEU A 211 -24.85 20.76 38.23
CA LEU A 211 -25.98 21.17 37.39
C LEU A 211 -27.33 20.68 37.94
N SER A 212 -27.38 19.51 38.58
CA SER A 212 -28.60 19.03 39.24
C SER A 212 -29.08 19.96 40.37
N PHE A 213 -28.15 20.59 41.10
CA PHE A 213 -28.47 21.60 42.11
C PHE A 213 -28.93 22.90 41.47
N VAL A 214 -28.24 23.38 40.43
CA VAL A 214 -28.65 24.60 39.71
C VAL A 214 -30.03 24.47 39.09
N LEU A 215 -30.34 23.33 38.46
CA LEU A 215 -31.65 23.05 37.86
C LEU A 215 -32.77 22.88 38.89
N LYS A 216 -32.42 22.47 40.12
CA LYS A 216 -33.39 22.33 41.20
C LYS A 216 -33.79 23.68 41.80
N TYR A 217 -32.83 24.60 41.90
CA TYR A 217 -32.98 25.89 42.57
C TYR A 217 -32.88 27.04 41.55
N ASP A 218 -33.96 27.22 40.80
CA ASP A 218 -34.11 28.17 39.66
C ASP A 218 -33.79 29.65 40.03
N THR A 219 -33.80 29.99 41.32
CA THR A 219 -33.54 31.36 41.85
C THR A 219 -32.11 31.58 42.35
N GLY A 220 -31.22 30.60 42.15
CA GLY A 220 -29.83 30.63 42.62
C GLY A 220 -29.61 29.82 43.90
N LEU A 221 -28.36 29.44 44.16
CA LEU A 221 -27.98 28.63 45.33
C LEU A 221 -27.76 29.51 46.55
N THR A 222 -28.48 29.21 47.64
CA THR A 222 -28.26 29.81 48.96
C THR A 222 -27.04 29.21 49.66
N GLY A 223 -26.54 29.85 50.72
CA GLY A 223 -25.36 29.37 51.47
C GLY A 223 -25.51 27.93 52.01
N LYS A 224 -26.72 27.53 52.43
CA LYS A 224 -27.02 26.18 52.91
C LYS A 224 -26.98 25.13 51.79
N GLU A 225 -27.40 25.50 50.59
CA GLU A 225 -27.38 24.61 49.41
C GLU A 225 -25.97 24.45 48.84
N LEU A 226 -25.15 25.52 48.87
CA LEU A 226 -23.74 25.46 48.52
C LEU A 226 -22.96 24.55 49.47
N GLU A 227 -23.16 24.69 50.79
CA GLU A 227 -22.55 23.80 51.78
C GLU A 227 -22.94 22.34 51.54
N LEU A 228 -24.21 22.10 51.18
CA LEU A 228 -24.71 20.78 50.84
C LEU A 228 -24.08 20.22 49.56
N LEU A 229 -23.90 21.04 48.52
CA LEU A 229 -23.20 20.66 47.29
C LEU A 229 -21.74 20.30 47.57
N TYR A 230 -20.99 21.16 48.28
CA TYR A 230 -19.58 20.91 48.59
C TYR A 230 -19.39 19.66 49.45
N ARG A 231 -20.31 19.38 50.37
CA ARG A 231 -20.26 18.16 51.20
C ARG A 231 -20.54 16.89 50.38
N ASN A 232 -21.49 16.92 49.45
CA ASN A 232 -21.92 15.73 48.70
C ASN A 232 -21.08 15.46 47.45
N LEU A 233 -20.52 16.51 46.83
CA LEU A 233 -19.78 16.40 45.56
C LEU A 233 -18.62 15.38 45.62
N PRO A 234 -17.75 15.35 46.65
CA PRO A 234 -16.67 14.34 46.74
C PRO A 234 -17.22 12.92 46.84
N VAL A 235 -18.30 12.71 47.58
CA VAL A 235 -18.94 11.40 47.78
C VAL A 235 -19.55 10.91 46.47
N VAL A 236 -20.31 11.76 45.77
CA VAL A 236 -20.91 11.45 44.47
C VAL A 236 -19.83 11.11 43.45
N VAL A 237 -18.79 11.95 43.32
CA VAL A 237 -17.70 11.71 42.36
C VAL A 237 -16.91 10.44 42.72
N ALA A 238 -16.65 10.15 44.00
CA ALA A 238 -15.96 8.94 44.42
C ALA A 238 -16.77 7.68 44.09
N VAL A 239 -18.06 7.65 44.42
CA VAL A 239 -18.94 6.50 44.11
C VAL A 239 -19.08 6.29 42.61
N ARG A 240 -19.27 7.36 41.83
CA ARG A 240 -19.39 7.28 40.37
C ARG A 240 -18.10 6.79 39.71
N THR A 241 -16.95 7.25 40.20
CA THR A 241 -15.64 6.79 39.77
C THR A 241 -15.40 5.32 40.12
N ALA A 242 -15.81 4.86 41.31
CA ALA A 242 -15.75 3.45 41.67
C ALA A 242 -16.62 2.58 40.74
N MET A 243 -17.84 3.04 40.44
CA MET A 243 -18.74 2.36 39.49
C MET A 243 -18.18 2.33 38.06
N LEU A 244 -17.50 3.39 37.62
CA LEU A 244 -16.80 3.42 36.33
C LEU A 244 -15.78 2.26 36.21
N PHE A 245 -15.00 2.00 37.26
CA PHE A 245 -14.02 0.91 37.27
C PHE A 245 -14.67 -0.48 37.40
N LEU A 246 -15.69 -0.63 38.26
CA LEU A 246 -16.42 -1.88 38.45
C LEU A 246 -17.10 -2.34 37.15
N PHE A 247 -17.74 -1.42 36.43
CA PHE A 247 -18.39 -1.68 35.14
C PHE A 247 -17.41 -1.60 33.95
N SER A 248 -16.11 -1.41 34.20
CA SER A 248 -15.04 -1.35 33.19
C SER A 248 -15.27 -0.31 32.08
N LEU A 249 -15.94 0.80 32.40
CA LEU A 249 -16.23 1.88 31.46
C LEU A 249 -14.97 2.69 31.07
N ASP A 250 -13.86 2.51 31.81
CA ASP A 250 -12.54 3.10 31.55
C ASP A 250 -11.76 2.38 30.43
N LYS A 251 -12.10 1.11 30.15
CA LYS A 251 -11.36 0.25 29.19
C LYS A 251 -11.96 0.27 27.77
N GLY A 252 -13.19 0.74 27.61
CA GLY A 252 -13.94 0.68 26.35
C GLY A 252 -13.36 1.57 25.23
N LEU A 253 -13.23 1.01 24.02
CA LEU A 253 -13.01 1.81 22.80
C LEU A 253 -14.30 2.56 22.46
N TRP A 254 -14.36 3.86 22.78
CA TRP A 254 -15.48 4.74 22.43
C TRP A 254 -15.75 4.85 20.91
N ARG A 255 -14.90 4.21 20.08
CA ARG A 255 -15.06 4.02 18.63
C ARG A 255 -16.07 2.93 18.26
N TYR A 256 -16.28 1.94 19.14
CA TYR A 256 -17.14 0.77 18.89
C TYR A 256 -18.34 0.74 19.84
N VAL A 257 -18.95 1.90 20.09
CA VAL A 257 -20.12 2.01 20.98
C VAL A 257 -21.25 1.13 20.45
N SER A 258 -21.62 0.13 21.22
CA SER A 258 -22.69 -0.83 20.92
C SER A 258 -23.94 -0.53 21.76
N ALA A 259 -25.08 -1.16 21.44
CA ALA A 259 -26.25 -1.09 22.30
C ALA A 259 -25.94 -1.61 23.72
N ARG A 260 -25.03 -2.58 23.83
CA ARG A 260 -24.56 -3.13 25.11
C ARG A 260 -23.88 -2.08 25.98
N ASP A 261 -23.13 -1.15 25.39
CA ASP A 261 -22.47 -0.08 26.15
C ASP A 261 -23.48 0.88 26.77
N LEU A 262 -24.59 1.14 26.09
CA LEU A 262 -25.68 1.97 26.65
C LEU A 262 -26.34 1.27 27.85
N PHE A 263 -26.55 -0.04 27.76
CA PHE A 263 -27.03 -0.84 28.89
C PHE A 263 -26.03 -0.84 30.06
N THR A 264 -24.73 -0.98 29.78
CA THR A 264 -23.69 -0.93 30.83
C THR A 264 -23.63 0.45 31.51
N ILE A 265 -23.76 1.53 30.75
CA ILE A 265 -23.84 2.90 31.30
C ILE A 265 -25.10 3.04 32.15
N ALA A 266 -26.25 2.58 31.67
CA ALA A 266 -27.49 2.63 32.42
C ALA A 266 -27.39 1.84 33.73
N ALA A 267 -26.85 0.62 33.68
CA ALA A 267 -26.63 -0.22 34.85
C ALA A 267 -25.65 0.43 35.85
N SER A 268 -24.52 0.96 35.36
CA SER A 268 -23.51 1.64 36.18
C SER A 268 -24.06 2.89 36.88
N THR A 269 -24.81 3.72 36.14
CA THR A 269 -25.38 4.95 36.69
C THR A 269 -26.52 4.63 37.66
N THR A 270 -27.36 3.64 37.37
CA THR A 270 -28.44 3.22 38.29
C THR A 270 -27.87 2.60 39.58
N ALA A 271 -26.88 1.71 39.49
CA ALA A 271 -26.22 1.12 40.66
C ALA A 271 -25.52 2.19 41.52
N GLY A 272 -24.83 3.14 40.89
CA GLY A 272 -24.21 4.27 41.60
C GLY A 272 -25.23 5.16 42.30
N THR A 273 -26.37 5.47 41.66
CA THR A 273 -27.44 6.27 42.27
C THR A 273 -28.05 5.53 43.47
N ALA A 274 -28.29 4.22 43.35
CA ALA A 274 -28.81 3.41 44.44
C ALA A 274 -27.85 3.36 45.63
N LEU A 275 -26.54 3.24 45.39
CA LEU A 275 -25.53 3.26 46.45
C LEU A 275 -25.44 4.62 47.15
N ILE A 276 -25.52 5.73 46.40
CA ILE A 276 -25.54 7.10 46.96
C ILE A 276 -26.81 7.32 47.81
N ALA A 277 -27.95 6.79 47.37
CA ALA A 277 -29.20 6.85 48.14
C ALA A 277 -29.13 5.99 49.41
N ALA A 278 -28.56 4.78 49.33
CA ALA A 278 -28.41 3.86 50.46
C ALA A 278 -27.38 4.35 51.50
N ALA A 279 -26.35 5.07 51.07
CA ALA A 279 -25.35 5.67 51.96
C ALA A 279 -25.90 6.81 52.83
N GLY A 280 -27.19 7.15 52.70
CA GLY A 280 -27.83 8.16 53.54
C GLY A 280 -27.21 9.54 53.37
N ALA A 281 -26.62 9.84 52.19
CA ALA A 281 -26.11 11.17 51.90
C ALA A 281 -27.20 12.18 52.26
N PRO A 282 -26.88 13.26 52.99
CA PRO A 282 -27.85 14.08 53.71
C PRO A 282 -28.62 14.98 52.74
N TRP A 283 -29.37 14.40 51.82
CA TRP A 283 -30.26 15.11 50.95
C TRP A 283 -31.47 15.55 51.78
N THR A 284 -31.46 16.79 52.23
CA THR A 284 -32.62 17.42 52.88
C THR A 284 -33.84 17.45 51.94
N ALA A 285 -34.99 17.92 52.43
CA ALA A 285 -36.25 18.00 51.66
C ALA A 285 -36.03 18.43 50.19
N GLY A 286 -36.30 17.51 49.26
CA GLY A 286 -36.00 17.67 47.82
C GLY A 286 -34.96 16.71 47.24
N GLY A 287 -34.27 15.93 48.07
CA GLY A 287 -33.17 15.03 47.69
C GLY A 287 -33.44 14.05 46.55
N ALA A 288 -34.62 13.44 46.52
CA ALA A 288 -34.98 12.48 45.48
C ALA A 288 -35.00 13.12 44.08
N SER A 289 -35.43 14.39 43.98
CA SER A 289 -35.45 15.10 42.70
C SER A 289 -34.05 15.46 42.20
N ILE A 290 -33.12 15.80 43.11
CA ILE A 290 -31.73 16.10 42.75
C ILE A 290 -31.01 14.81 42.31
N LEU A 291 -31.24 13.70 43.01
CA LEU A 291 -30.73 12.38 42.60
C LEU A 291 -31.27 11.92 41.24
N ALA A 292 -32.55 12.17 40.96
CA ALA A 292 -33.15 11.85 39.67
C ALA A 292 -32.56 12.71 38.53
N MET A 293 -32.37 14.02 38.78
CA MET A 293 -31.71 14.92 37.83
C MET A 293 -30.25 14.55 37.58
N ASP A 294 -29.48 14.25 38.64
CA ASP A 294 -28.10 13.75 38.53
C ASP A 294 -28.04 12.45 37.72
N TRP A 295 -28.95 11.50 37.97
CA TRP A 295 -29.03 10.25 37.21
C TRP A 295 -29.29 10.50 35.72
N LEU A 296 -30.25 11.34 35.37
CA LEU A 296 -30.55 11.71 33.98
C LEU A 296 -29.38 12.43 33.30
N LEU A 297 -28.76 13.39 33.98
CA LEU A 297 -27.62 14.15 33.46
C LEU A 297 -26.40 13.25 33.23
N ASN A 298 -26.16 12.28 34.12
CA ASN A 298 -25.07 11.32 33.94
C ASN A 298 -25.33 10.37 32.76
N LEU A 299 -26.56 9.87 32.59
CA LEU A 299 -26.93 9.11 31.39
C LEU A 299 -26.68 9.94 30.12
N PHE A 300 -27.05 11.22 30.15
CA PHE A 300 -26.89 12.13 29.03
C PHE A 300 -25.42 12.43 28.73
N PHE A 301 -24.59 12.78 29.71
CA PHE A 301 -23.18 13.09 29.48
C PHE A 301 -22.38 11.85 29.05
N LEU A 302 -22.54 10.71 29.72
CA LEU A 302 -21.80 9.50 29.39
C LEU A 302 -22.22 8.89 28.05
N GLY A 303 -23.52 8.94 27.74
CA GLY A 303 -24.06 8.52 26.45
C GLY A 303 -23.73 9.52 25.34
N GLY A 304 -23.83 10.82 25.62
CA GLY A 304 -23.61 11.93 24.70
C GLY A 304 -22.17 12.01 24.20
N VAL A 305 -21.17 11.89 25.08
CA VAL A 305 -19.75 11.87 24.68
C VAL A 305 -19.46 10.70 23.72
N ARG A 306 -20.04 9.53 23.99
CA ARG A 306 -19.91 8.34 23.14
C ARG A 306 -20.67 8.47 21.82
N LEU A 307 -21.85 9.09 21.84
CA LEU A 307 -22.63 9.37 20.64
C LEU A 307 -21.92 10.40 19.75
N LEU A 308 -21.38 11.48 20.32
CA LEU A 308 -20.59 12.47 19.61
C LEU A 308 -19.33 11.84 19.00
N ARG A 309 -18.64 10.95 19.72
CA ARG A 309 -17.51 10.16 19.19
C ARG A 309 -17.95 9.27 18.03
N ARG A 310 -19.09 8.57 18.15
CA ARG A 310 -19.65 7.72 17.10
C ARG A 310 -20.09 8.52 15.87
N VAL A 311 -20.68 9.69 16.07
CA VAL A 311 -21.06 10.60 15.00
C VAL A 311 -19.82 11.17 14.34
N HIS A 312 -18.77 11.53 15.09
CA HIS A 312 -17.49 11.92 14.53
C HIS A 312 -16.86 10.81 13.67
N ASP A 313 -16.84 9.56 14.18
CA ASP A 313 -16.31 8.40 13.47
C ASP A 313 -17.17 7.96 12.27
N ARG A 314 -18.47 8.31 12.25
CA ARG A 314 -19.38 8.13 11.10
C ARG A 314 -19.38 9.31 10.12
N ALA A 315 -19.04 10.50 10.61
CA ALA A 315 -18.92 11.72 9.83
C ALA A 315 -17.55 11.87 9.17
N ASP A 316 -16.64 10.94 9.47
CA ASP A 316 -15.72 10.33 8.52
C ASP A 316 -16.57 9.76 7.37
N VAL A 317 -16.95 10.66 6.45
CA VAL A 317 -17.66 10.32 5.23
C VAL A 317 -16.88 9.17 4.62
N ARG A 318 -17.52 7.99 4.49
CA ARG A 318 -17.00 6.91 3.65
C ARG A 318 -16.53 7.58 2.38
N ARG A 319 -15.22 7.67 2.17
CA ARG A 319 -14.67 7.89 0.84
C ARG A 319 -15.41 6.88 -0.05
N PRO A 320 -16.06 7.28 -1.15
CA PRO A 320 -16.61 6.30 -2.07
C PRO A 320 -15.44 5.39 -2.43
N GLY A 321 -15.53 4.14 -1.94
CA GLY A 321 -14.48 3.18 -2.21
C GLY A 321 -14.51 2.89 -3.70
N LYS A 322 -13.36 2.64 -4.30
CA LYS A 322 -13.34 2.20 -5.70
C LYS A 322 -14.25 0.98 -5.82
N LYS A 323 -15.18 1.01 -6.76
CA LYS A 323 -16.10 -0.10 -7.02
C LYS A 323 -15.28 -1.24 -7.59
N ILE A 324 -15.29 -2.38 -6.92
CA ILE A 324 -14.55 -3.55 -7.39
C ILE A 324 -15.48 -4.71 -7.67
N VAL A 325 -15.14 -5.43 -8.73
CA VAL A 325 -15.66 -6.76 -9.01
C VAL A 325 -14.53 -7.76 -8.79
N ILE A 326 -14.79 -8.74 -7.93
CA ILE A 326 -13.79 -9.75 -7.56
C ILE A 326 -13.94 -10.95 -8.49
N VAL A 327 -12.86 -11.35 -9.16
CA VAL A 327 -12.84 -12.53 -10.05
C VAL A 327 -12.27 -13.72 -9.27
N GLY A 328 -13.11 -14.72 -9.02
CA GLY A 328 -12.89 -15.87 -8.15
C GLY A 328 -13.73 -15.77 -6.87
N ALA A 329 -14.55 -16.78 -6.59
CA ALA A 329 -15.35 -16.91 -5.36
C ALA A 329 -14.85 -18.09 -4.49
N GLY A 330 -13.53 -18.20 -4.33
CA GLY A 330 -12.87 -19.20 -3.48
C GLY A 330 -12.34 -18.61 -2.16
N ASP A 331 -11.49 -19.38 -1.46
CA ASP A 331 -10.96 -19.02 -0.14
C ASP A 331 -10.19 -17.69 -0.13
N ALA A 332 -9.46 -17.37 -1.22
CA ALA A 332 -8.73 -16.11 -1.32
C ALA A 332 -9.68 -14.90 -1.32
N ALA A 333 -10.87 -15.03 -1.93
CA ALA A 333 -11.88 -13.99 -1.93
C ALA A 333 -12.55 -13.86 -0.55
N ASP A 334 -12.91 -14.97 0.12
CA ASP A 334 -13.48 -14.91 1.48
C ASP A 334 -12.52 -14.25 2.48
N ASN A 335 -11.25 -14.65 2.46
CA ASN A 335 -10.24 -14.07 3.34
C ASN A 335 -10.03 -12.57 3.09
N PHE A 336 -10.06 -12.14 1.84
CA PHE A 336 -9.96 -10.72 1.48
C PHE A 336 -11.20 -9.92 1.93
N LEU A 337 -12.40 -10.47 1.75
CA LEU A 337 -13.64 -9.85 2.22
C LEU A 337 -13.63 -9.68 3.75
N ARG A 338 -13.18 -10.71 4.49
CA ARG A 338 -12.98 -10.63 5.95
C ARG A 338 -11.97 -9.55 6.34
N TYR A 339 -10.91 -9.38 5.54
CA TYR A 339 -9.93 -8.32 5.75
C TYR A 339 -10.54 -6.93 5.52
N LEU A 340 -11.38 -6.75 4.48
CA LEU A 340 -12.10 -5.49 4.25
C LEU A 340 -13.11 -5.16 5.37
N GLU A 341 -13.71 -6.16 6.01
CA GLU A 341 -14.59 -5.96 7.17
C GLU A 341 -13.84 -5.45 8.41
N THR A 342 -12.57 -5.82 8.57
CA THR A 342 -11.76 -5.57 9.77
C THR A 342 -10.74 -4.43 9.60
N SER A 343 -10.24 -4.18 8.40
CA SER A 343 -9.22 -3.20 8.07
C SER A 343 -9.79 -1.99 7.33
N ARG A 344 -9.31 -0.78 7.65
CA ARG A 344 -9.61 0.46 6.91
C ARG A 344 -8.53 0.83 5.88
N ALA A 345 -7.57 -0.05 5.63
CA ALA A 345 -6.43 0.23 4.73
C ALA A 345 -6.87 0.43 3.27
N TYR A 346 -7.93 -0.25 2.83
CA TYR A 346 -8.52 -0.07 1.49
C TYR A 346 -9.94 0.43 1.58
N HIS A 347 -10.25 1.44 0.78
CA HIS A 347 -11.61 1.89 0.54
C HIS A 347 -12.10 1.23 -0.75
N TYR A 348 -12.63 0.01 -0.64
CA TYR A 348 -13.25 -0.71 -1.75
C TYR A 348 -14.74 -0.91 -1.52
N GLU A 349 -15.53 -0.72 -2.57
CA GLU A 349 -16.94 -1.06 -2.60
C GLU A 349 -17.11 -2.33 -3.46
N VAL A 350 -17.29 -3.49 -2.83
CA VAL A 350 -17.41 -4.76 -3.55
C VAL A 350 -18.81 -4.89 -4.15
N LYS A 351 -18.92 -4.80 -5.47
CA LYS A 351 -20.18 -4.93 -6.21
C LYS A 351 -20.64 -6.37 -6.36
N GLY A 352 -19.70 -7.31 -6.39
CA GLY A 352 -19.98 -8.74 -6.42
C GLY A 352 -18.77 -9.54 -6.88
N LEU A 353 -18.95 -10.86 -6.91
CA LEU A 353 -17.94 -11.82 -7.32
C LEU A 353 -18.31 -12.46 -8.67
N ILE A 354 -17.32 -12.90 -9.43
CA ILE A 354 -17.48 -13.69 -10.66
C ILE A 354 -16.76 -15.01 -10.45
N ASP A 355 -17.39 -16.15 -10.76
CA ASP A 355 -16.73 -17.46 -10.73
C ASP A 355 -17.24 -18.31 -11.90
N ASP A 356 -16.35 -19.07 -12.53
CA ASP A 356 -16.71 -19.92 -13.67
C ASP A 356 -17.42 -21.21 -13.23
N ASP A 357 -17.36 -21.55 -11.93
CA ASP A 357 -18.08 -22.69 -11.37
C ASP A 357 -19.59 -22.42 -11.37
N PRO A 358 -20.39 -23.17 -12.17
CA PRO A 358 -21.83 -22.95 -12.27
C PRO A 358 -22.56 -23.20 -10.94
N LEU A 359 -22.00 -24.02 -10.05
CA LEU A 359 -22.60 -24.31 -8.74
C LEU A 359 -22.59 -23.09 -7.80
N LYS A 360 -21.69 -22.14 -8.03
CA LYS A 360 -21.55 -20.94 -7.20
C LYS A 360 -22.42 -19.77 -7.66
N LYS A 361 -23.01 -19.87 -8.85
CA LYS A 361 -23.85 -18.81 -9.42
C LYS A 361 -25.07 -18.54 -8.55
N GLY A 362 -25.31 -17.26 -8.22
CA GLY A 362 -26.45 -16.86 -7.37
C GLY A 362 -26.25 -17.09 -5.87
N LEU A 363 -25.18 -17.79 -5.47
CA LEU A 363 -24.78 -17.88 -4.06
C LEU A 363 -24.12 -16.57 -3.60
N LYS A 364 -23.92 -16.45 -2.29
CA LYS A 364 -23.21 -15.32 -1.68
C LYS A 364 -21.95 -15.82 -0.99
N VAL A 365 -20.86 -15.09 -1.17
CA VAL A 365 -19.69 -15.18 -0.29
C VAL A 365 -19.83 -14.05 0.71
N ARG A 366 -20.12 -14.42 1.97
CA ARG A 366 -20.54 -13.49 3.03
C ARG A 366 -21.77 -12.66 2.60
N SER A 367 -21.63 -11.33 2.52
CA SER A 367 -22.69 -10.41 2.10
C SER A 367 -22.70 -10.11 0.60
N HIS A 368 -21.77 -10.64 -0.19
CA HIS A 368 -21.58 -10.26 -1.59
C HIS A 368 -22.02 -11.39 -2.54
N PRO A 369 -22.88 -11.10 -3.54
CA PRO A 369 -23.38 -12.11 -4.47
C PRO A 369 -22.33 -12.50 -5.51
N VAL A 370 -22.38 -13.76 -5.95
CA VAL A 370 -21.72 -14.23 -7.17
C VAL A 370 -22.62 -13.87 -8.35
N LEU A 371 -22.24 -12.82 -9.09
CA LEU A 371 -23.03 -12.20 -10.15
C LEU A 371 -23.19 -13.09 -11.39
N GLY A 372 -22.24 -14.00 -11.63
CA GLY A 372 -22.25 -14.91 -12.78
C GLY A 372 -20.86 -15.41 -13.14
N SER A 373 -20.74 -15.94 -14.36
CA SER A 373 -19.49 -16.44 -14.94
C SER A 373 -18.78 -15.41 -15.80
N ARG A 374 -17.53 -15.68 -16.24
CA ARG A 374 -16.82 -14.78 -17.16
C ARG A 374 -17.52 -14.56 -18.50
N ARG A 375 -18.39 -15.49 -18.95
CA ARG A 375 -19.18 -15.33 -20.18
C ARG A 375 -20.22 -14.22 -20.08
N GLU A 376 -20.61 -13.85 -18.86
CA GLU A 376 -21.62 -12.83 -18.56
C GLU A 376 -20.99 -11.48 -18.21
N LEU A 377 -19.66 -11.34 -18.39
CA LEU A 377 -18.92 -10.11 -18.14
C LEU A 377 -19.55 -8.85 -18.77
N PRO A 378 -20.09 -8.87 -20.02
CA PRO A 378 -20.71 -7.67 -20.59
C PRO A 378 -21.83 -7.09 -19.73
N GLY A 379 -22.78 -7.92 -19.29
CA GLY A 379 -23.90 -7.49 -18.45
C GLY A 379 -23.47 -7.14 -17.02
N ILE A 380 -22.43 -7.81 -16.50
CA ILE A 380 -21.86 -7.51 -15.18
C ILE A 380 -21.16 -6.15 -15.18
N VAL A 381 -20.38 -5.83 -16.22
CA VAL A 381 -19.70 -4.53 -16.33
C VAL A 381 -20.70 -3.38 -16.45
N GLU A 382 -21.75 -3.56 -17.25
CA GLU A 382 -22.78 -2.55 -17.44
C GLU A 382 -23.57 -2.24 -16.15
N SER A 383 -23.94 -3.29 -15.41
CA SER A 383 -24.71 -3.18 -14.17
C SER A 383 -23.88 -2.75 -12.97
N ALA A 384 -22.68 -3.33 -12.78
CA ALA A 384 -21.84 -3.07 -11.61
C ALA A 384 -21.00 -1.80 -11.76
N ARG A 385 -20.65 -1.40 -12.99
CA ARG A 385 -19.72 -0.30 -13.34
C ARG A 385 -18.49 -0.26 -12.43
N PRO A 386 -17.65 -1.33 -12.45
CA PRO A 386 -16.47 -1.39 -11.59
C PRO A 386 -15.37 -0.43 -12.03
N ASP A 387 -14.74 0.21 -11.06
CA ASP A 387 -13.54 1.04 -11.25
C ASP A 387 -12.27 0.17 -11.34
N GLU A 388 -12.26 -1.02 -10.74
CA GLU A 388 -11.16 -1.99 -10.83
C GLU A 388 -11.69 -3.45 -10.81
N PHE A 389 -11.03 -4.36 -11.52
CA PHE A 389 -11.19 -5.79 -11.30
C PHE A 389 -10.12 -6.32 -10.36
N LEU A 390 -10.52 -7.15 -9.41
CA LEU A 390 -9.62 -7.80 -8.47
C LEU A 390 -9.63 -9.31 -8.65
N ILE A 391 -8.55 -9.88 -9.16
CA ILE A 391 -8.42 -11.33 -9.38
C ILE A 391 -8.00 -12.01 -8.07
N ALA A 392 -8.92 -12.76 -7.49
CA ALA A 392 -8.82 -13.53 -6.26
C ALA A 392 -8.63 -15.04 -6.51
N ILE A 393 -7.84 -15.39 -7.53
CA ILE A 393 -7.47 -16.78 -7.86
C ILE A 393 -5.94 -16.90 -7.88
N PRO A 394 -5.25 -16.77 -6.73
CA PRO A 394 -3.80 -16.71 -6.69
C PRO A 394 -3.11 -18.04 -7.10
N SER A 395 -3.84 -19.15 -7.09
CA SER A 395 -3.38 -20.50 -7.46
C SER A 395 -3.55 -20.85 -8.94
N ALA A 396 -4.12 -19.96 -9.76
CA ALA A 396 -4.32 -20.24 -11.18
C ALA A 396 -2.99 -20.36 -11.94
N THR A 397 -2.92 -21.29 -12.90
CA THR A 397 -1.79 -21.44 -13.82
C THR A 397 -1.61 -20.20 -14.70
N ALA A 398 -0.41 -20.01 -15.26
CA ALA A 398 -0.12 -18.89 -16.16
C ALA A 398 -1.08 -18.85 -17.37
N GLU A 399 -1.39 -20.01 -17.95
CA GLU A 399 -2.34 -20.16 -19.05
C GLU A 399 -3.74 -19.67 -18.67
N ARG A 400 -4.27 -20.19 -17.55
CA ARG A 400 -5.62 -19.82 -17.09
C ARG A 400 -5.71 -18.35 -16.69
N MET A 401 -4.67 -17.82 -16.05
CA MET A 401 -4.58 -16.39 -15.72
C MET A 401 -4.53 -15.53 -16.99
N GLY A 402 -3.81 -15.97 -18.02
CA GLY A 402 -3.75 -15.33 -19.33
C GLY A 402 -5.13 -15.25 -20.00
N GLU A 403 -5.91 -16.34 -19.96
CA GLU A 403 -7.31 -16.35 -20.43
C GLU A 403 -8.16 -15.32 -19.68
N ILE A 404 -8.13 -15.34 -18.35
CA ILE A 404 -8.92 -14.44 -17.50
C ILE A 404 -8.59 -12.98 -17.82
N ILE A 405 -7.30 -12.65 -17.94
CA ILE A 405 -6.88 -11.26 -18.19
C ILE A 405 -7.23 -10.82 -19.60
N LYS A 406 -7.12 -11.71 -20.60
CA LYS A 406 -7.57 -11.41 -21.97
C LYS A 406 -9.05 -11.03 -21.99
N ASP A 407 -9.88 -11.78 -21.28
CA ASP A 407 -11.32 -11.50 -21.16
C ASP A 407 -11.61 -10.19 -20.41
N LEU A 408 -10.80 -9.82 -19.41
CA LEU A 408 -11.05 -8.60 -18.61
C LEU A 408 -10.49 -7.32 -19.28
N ARG A 409 -9.40 -7.41 -20.04
CA ARG A 409 -8.74 -6.24 -20.65
C ARG A 409 -9.54 -5.55 -21.72
N GLN A 410 -10.44 -6.26 -22.41
CA GLN A 410 -11.30 -5.68 -23.45
C GLN A 410 -12.17 -4.52 -22.92
N TYR A 411 -12.37 -4.42 -21.60
CA TYR A 411 -13.16 -3.37 -20.96
C TYR A 411 -12.36 -2.15 -20.51
N ALA A 412 -11.04 -2.12 -20.72
CA ALA A 412 -10.15 -1.01 -20.32
C ALA A 412 -10.23 -0.61 -18.82
N ILE A 413 -10.66 -1.52 -17.95
CA ILE A 413 -10.74 -1.33 -16.50
C ILE A 413 -9.44 -1.85 -15.84
N PRO A 414 -8.84 -1.11 -14.89
CA PRO A 414 -7.64 -1.53 -14.18
C PRO A 414 -7.76 -2.93 -13.53
N LEU A 415 -6.73 -3.76 -13.70
CA LEU A 415 -6.67 -5.12 -13.15
C LEU A 415 -5.66 -5.20 -12.01
N LYS A 416 -6.09 -5.80 -10.89
CA LYS A 416 -5.26 -6.09 -9.73
C LYS A 416 -5.40 -7.56 -9.33
N THR A 417 -4.42 -8.11 -8.63
CA THR A 417 -4.51 -9.48 -8.10
C THR A 417 -4.20 -9.52 -6.61
N LEU A 418 -4.84 -10.46 -5.91
CA LEU A 418 -4.50 -10.77 -4.53
C LEU A 418 -3.21 -11.61 -4.48
N PRO A 419 -2.30 -11.33 -3.52
CA PRO A 419 -1.17 -12.23 -3.24
C PRO A 419 -1.69 -13.59 -2.74
N SER A 420 -0.89 -14.64 -2.91
CA SER A 420 -1.25 -15.96 -2.37
C SER A 420 -1.28 -15.93 -0.84
N LEU A 421 -2.17 -16.71 -0.23
CA LEU A 421 -2.29 -16.82 1.23
C LEU A 421 -0.95 -17.28 1.86
N TRP A 422 -0.20 -18.12 1.15
CA TRP A 422 1.12 -18.58 1.56
C TRP A 422 2.15 -17.43 1.63
N CYS A 423 2.14 -16.51 0.65
CA CYS A 423 2.98 -15.30 0.72
C CYS A 423 2.61 -14.42 1.92
N VAL A 424 1.33 -14.32 2.27
CA VAL A 424 0.85 -13.56 3.43
C VAL A 424 1.20 -14.24 4.76
N LEU A 425 1.09 -15.58 4.83
CA LEU A 425 1.40 -16.36 6.03
C LEU A 425 2.91 -16.40 6.34
N ASN A 426 3.75 -16.50 5.31
CA ASN A 426 5.21 -16.55 5.46
C ASN A 426 5.88 -15.17 5.47
N GLY A 427 5.10 -14.11 5.70
CA GLY A 427 5.60 -12.76 5.80
C GLY A 427 6.06 -12.14 4.47
N ARG A 428 6.10 -12.86 3.34
CA ARG A 428 6.50 -12.34 2.00
C ARG A 428 5.59 -11.23 1.45
N ALA A 429 4.43 -11.00 2.06
CA ALA A 429 3.58 -9.85 1.84
C ALA A 429 2.99 -9.39 3.19
N HIS A 430 3.02 -8.09 3.47
CA HIS A 430 2.43 -7.53 4.68
C HIS A 430 0.89 -7.53 4.57
N ALA A 431 0.26 -8.64 4.96
CA ALA A 431 -1.19 -8.84 4.87
C ALA A 431 -1.72 -8.68 3.41
N PHE A 432 -3.05 -8.65 3.25
CA PHE A 432 -3.70 -8.23 2.00
C PHE A 432 -3.40 -6.76 1.61
N GLY A 433 -2.47 -6.07 2.30
CA GLY A 433 -1.98 -4.71 2.10
C GLY A 433 -1.07 -4.51 0.87
N GLU A 434 -0.77 -5.58 0.14
CA GLU A 434 0.00 -5.55 -1.10
C GLU A 434 -0.82 -6.06 -2.29
N ILE A 435 -2.00 -5.47 -2.50
CA ILE A 435 -2.72 -5.69 -3.75
C ILE A 435 -1.86 -5.11 -4.88
N LYS A 436 -1.28 -5.99 -5.71
CA LYS A 436 -0.43 -5.60 -6.82
C LYS A 436 -1.26 -5.38 -8.08
N ALA A 437 -0.93 -4.31 -8.81
CA ALA A 437 -1.32 -4.18 -10.20
C ALA A 437 -0.73 -5.37 -10.96
N ILE A 438 -1.52 -5.99 -11.83
CA ILE A 438 -1.01 -7.10 -12.64
C ILE A 438 -0.13 -6.50 -13.73
N GLU A 439 1.16 -6.79 -13.68
CA GLU A 439 2.07 -6.38 -14.75
C GLU A 439 2.00 -7.38 -15.91
N PRO A 440 2.17 -6.94 -17.17
CA PRO A 440 2.28 -7.82 -18.34
C PRO A 440 3.23 -9.01 -18.15
N GLU A 441 4.33 -8.81 -17.44
CA GLU A 441 5.36 -9.82 -17.19
C GLU A 441 4.85 -10.94 -16.26
N ASP A 442 3.99 -10.62 -15.29
CA ASP A 442 3.40 -11.59 -14.37
C ASP A 442 2.47 -12.58 -15.09
N ILE A 443 1.90 -12.16 -16.23
CA ILE A 443 1.02 -12.98 -17.06
C ILE A 443 1.83 -13.99 -17.86
N LEU A 444 2.97 -13.55 -18.41
CA LEU A 444 3.85 -14.39 -19.20
C LEU A 444 4.47 -15.50 -18.35
N PHE A 445 4.73 -15.21 -17.06
CA PHE A 445 5.64 -16.02 -16.27
C PHE A 445 5.27 -16.12 -14.80
N ARG A 446 3.99 -16.29 -14.49
CA ARG A 446 3.55 -16.42 -13.10
C ARG A 446 4.35 -17.52 -12.37
N PRO A 447 5.07 -17.23 -11.29
CA PRO A 447 5.77 -18.25 -10.54
C PRO A 447 4.74 -19.21 -9.94
N PRO A 448 4.95 -20.54 -10.05
CA PRO A 448 4.16 -21.50 -9.29
C PRO A 448 4.24 -21.17 -7.80
N VAL A 449 3.12 -21.27 -7.08
CA VAL A 449 3.13 -21.14 -5.62
C VAL A 449 3.67 -22.46 -5.06
N TYR A 450 4.93 -22.47 -4.62
CA TYR A 450 5.53 -23.62 -3.97
C TYR A 450 5.03 -23.75 -2.54
N GLY A 451 4.52 -24.93 -2.18
CA GLY A 451 4.19 -25.26 -0.80
C GLY A 451 5.44 -25.46 0.06
N PRO A 452 5.28 -25.58 1.39
CA PRO A 452 6.37 -25.92 2.29
C PRO A 452 6.97 -27.29 1.92
N ASP A 453 8.28 -27.31 1.64
CA ASP A 453 9.03 -28.54 1.44
C ASP A 453 9.66 -28.94 2.79
N LYS A 454 9.12 -30.00 3.40
CA LYS A 454 9.60 -30.52 4.70
C LYS A 454 11.08 -30.89 4.66
N GLY A 455 11.61 -31.33 3.51
CA GLY A 455 13.02 -31.65 3.35
C GLY A 455 13.89 -30.40 3.47
N VAL A 456 13.51 -29.32 2.79
CA VAL A 456 14.18 -28.02 2.87
C VAL A 456 14.12 -27.44 4.30
N GLU A 457 12.93 -27.41 4.91
CA GLU A 457 12.76 -26.92 6.29
C GLU A 457 13.62 -27.72 7.28
N SER A 458 13.58 -29.05 7.20
CA SER A 458 14.36 -29.91 8.10
C SER A 458 15.86 -29.72 7.95
N PHE A 459 16.35 -29.40 6.75
CA PHE A 459 17.76 -29.18 6.50
C PHE A 459 18.26 -27.87 7.09
N PHE A 460 17.47 -26.79 7.00
CA PHE A 460 17.89 -25.45 7.43
C PHE A 460 17.63 -25.16 8.91
N LYS A 461 16.67 -25.85 9.53
CA LYS A 461 16.24 -25.58 10.90
C LYS A 461 17.41 -25.63 11.88
N GLY A 462 17.60 -24.53 12.62
CA GLY A 462 18.64 -24.42 13.65
C GLY A 462 20.07 -24.22 13.14
N LYS A 463 20.29 -24.09 11.82
CA LYS A 463 21.62 -23.95 11.24
C LYS A 463 22.08 -22.50 11.09
N SER A 464 23.39 -22.30 11.01
CA SER A 464 23.99 -21.06 10.52
C SER A 464 24.20 -21.14 9.00
N VAL A 465 23.59 -20.22 8.24
CA VAL A 465 23.64 -20.21 6.77
C VAL A 465 24.24 -18.91 6.27
N LEU A 466 25.15 -18.97 5.30
CA LEU A 466 25.75 -17.80 4.66
C LEU A 466 25.37 -17.75 3.18
N VAL A 467 24.89 -16.60 2.72
CA VAL A 467 24.62 -16.32 1.31
C VAL A 467 25.54 -15.21 0.84
N THR A 468 26.37 -15.46 -0.18
CA THR A 468 27.18 -14.41 -0.81
C THR A 468 26.42 -13.79 -1.98
N GLY A 469 26.60 -12.50 -2.24
CA GLY A 469 25.82 -11.80 -3.27
C GLY A 469 24.35 -11.71 -2.84
N ALA A 470 24.12 -11.60 -1.53
CA ALA A 470 22.80 -11.69 -0.91
C ALA A 470 21.83 -10.59 -1.37
N GLY A 471 22.34 -9.48 -1.92
CA GLY A 471 21.52 -8.43 -2.49
C GLY A 471 21.22 -8.61 -3.99
N GLY A 472 21.83 -9.58 -4.66
CA GLY A 472 21.59 -9.88 -6.07
C GLY A 472 20.23 -10.51 -6.34
N SER A 473 19.83 -10.63 -7.62
CA SER A 473 18.49 -11.17 -7.97
C SER A 473 18.26 -12.61 -7.45
N ILE A 474 19.26 -13.48 -7.57
CA ILE A 474 19.20 -14.86 -7.03
C ILE A 474 19.48 -14.88 -5.52
N GLY A 475 20.50 -14.15 -5.07
CA GLY A 475 20.91 -14.15 -3.65
C GLY A 475 19.85 -13.59 -2.71
N SER A 476 19.10 -12.57 -3.14
CA SER A 476 18.01 -12.00 -2.35
C SER A 476 16.87 -12.99 -2.19
N ASP A 477 16.51 -13.71 -3.26
CA ASP A 477 15.45 -14.71 -3.16
C ASP A 477 15.91 -15.95 -2.39
N LEU A 478 17.16 -16.41 -2.55
CA LEU A 478 17.79 -17.41 -1.67
C LEU A 478 17.65 -17.00 -0.20
N SER A 479 17.99 -15.75 0.13
CA SER A 479 17.91 -15.23 1.48
C SER A 479 16.47 -15.24 2.01
N ARG A 480 15.48 -14.87 1.18
CA ARG A 480 14.04 -14.98 1.54
C ARG A 480 13.61 -16.41 1.82
N GLN A 481 13.91 -17.33 0.91
CA GLN A 481 13.44 -18.71 1.02
C GLN A 481 14.13 -19.44 2.18
N ILE A 482 15.42 -19.21 2.39
CA ILE A 482 16.18 -19.74 3.53
C ILE A 482 15.65 -19.15 4.84
N ALA A 483 15.38 -17.84 4.91
CA ALA A 483 14.78 -17.24 6.10
C ALA A 483 13.41 -17.88 6.46
N CYS A 484 12.58 -18.18 5.45
CA CYS A 484 11.31 -18.91 5.66
C CYS A 484 11.52 -20.34 6.19
N ALA A 485 12.64 -21.00 5.87
CA ALA A 485 12.96 -22.35 6.33
C ALA A 485 13.44 -22.42 7.79
N GLY A 486 13.59 -21.28 8.47
CA GLY A 486 13.84 -21.18 9.92
C GLY A 486 15.25 -21.54 10.43
N PRO A 487 16.35 -21.04 9.84
CA PRO A 487 17.70 -21.22 10.40
C PRO A 487 17.90 -20.48 11.73
N ASP A 488 18.93 -20.84 12.51
CA ASP A 488 19.31 -20.06 13.70
C ASP A 488 19.88 -18.69 13.28
N ARG A 489 20.69 -18.69 12.21
CA ARG A 489 21.34 -17.48 11.69
C ARG A 489 21.37 -17.48 10.17
N LEU A 490 21.15 -16.32 9.59
CA LEU A 490 21.32 -16.07 8.17
C LEU A 490 22.27 -14.88 7.97
N VAL A 491 23.46 -15.17 7.49
CA VAL A 491 24.52 -14.20 7.18
C VAL A 491 24.38 -13.78 5.72
N LEU A 492 24.19 -12.48 5.50
CA LEU A 492 24.02 -11.88 4.19
C LEU A 492 25.31 -11.16 3.81
N LEU A 493 26.18 -11.80 3.02
CA LEU A 493 27.42 -11.19 2.54
C LEU A 493 27.18 -10.54 1.18
N GLU A 494 27.39 -9.24 1.06
CA GLU A 494 27.19 -8.48 -0.17
C GLU A 494 28.18 -7.31 -0.23
N LYS A 495 28.67 -6.97 -1.42
CA LYS A 495 29.59 -5.83 -1.62
C LYS A 495 28.84 -4.54 -1.92
N HIS A 496 27.65 -4.64 -2.50
CA HIS A 496 26.83 -3.49 -2.85
C HIS A 496 25.93 -3.08 -1.67
N GLU A 497 26.30 -1.98 -1.01
CA GLU A 497 25.64 -1.46 0.19
C GLU A 497 24.11 -1.34 0.05
N GLU A 498 23.64 -0.68 -1.01
CA GLU A 498 22.20 -0.46 -1.20
C GLU A 498 21.44 -1.79 -1.35
N SER A 499 22.03 -2.77 -2.03
CA SER A 499 21.40 -4.07 -2.23
C SER A 499 21.33 -4.85 -0.92
N LEU A 500 22.39 -4.79 -0.11
CA LEU A 500 22.43 -5.38 1.23
C LEU A 500 21.39 -4.73 2.16
N TYR A 501 21.33 -3.40 2.18
CA TYR A 501 20.38 -2.65 2.98
C TYR A 501 18.93 -3.01 2.63
N LYS A 502 18.60 -3.09 1.33
CA LYS A 502 17.26 -3.46 0.87
C LYS A 502 16.84 -4.84 1.36
N ILE A 503 17.70 -5.85 1.21
CA ILE A 503 17.35 -7.22 1.63
C ILE A 503 17.33 -7.37 3.15
N ASP A 504 18.23 -6.70 3.89
CA ASP A 504 18.22 -6.71 5.36
C ASP A 504 16.92 -6.08 5.91
N LEU A 505 16.56 -4.90 5.41
CA LEU A 505 15.34 -4.21 5.80
C LEU A 505 14.10 -5.05 5.46
N GLU A 506 14.08 -5.68 4.29
CA GLU A 506 13.01 -6.58 3.88
C GLU A 506 12.88 -7.74 4.89
N LEU A 507 13.91 -8.55 5.07
CA LEU A 507 13.86 -9.74 5.93
C LEU A 507 13.53 -9.41 7.39
N ARG A 508 14.05 -8.30 7.93
CA ARG A 508 13.70 -7.83 9.28
C ARG A 508 12.23 -7.50 9.45
N ARG A 509 11.56 -7.02 8.40
CA ARG A 509 10.11 -6.74 8.42
C ARG A 509 9.28 -8.02 8.29
N LEU A 510 9.74 -8.99 7.51
CA LEU A 510 8.99 -10.24 7.29
C LEU A 510 9.08 -11.20 8.48
N GLN A 511 10.14 -11.11 9.30
CA GLN A 511 10.34 -12.04 10.40
C GLN A 511 9.40 -11.79 11.58
N LYS A 512 8.75 -12.88 12.03
CA LYS A 512 8.02 -12.94 13.30
C LYS A 512 8.69 -13.82 14.36
N ASP A 513 9.63 -14.71 13.98
CA ASP A 513 10.26 -15.66 14.90
C ASP A 513 11.75 -15.95 14.59
N GLY A 514 12.55 -16.08 15.66
CA GLY A 514 13.72 -16.96 15.77
C GLY A 514 15.03 -16.60 15.06
N THR A 515 15.03 -16.51 13.73
CA THR A 515 16.26 -16.40 12.91
C THR A 515 17.01 -15.09 13.16
N ARG A 516 18.33 -15.13 13.33
CA ARG A 516 19.16 -13.92 13.42
C ARG A 516 19.66 -13.51 12.04
N ILE A 517 19.18 -12.38 11.51
CA ILE A 517 19.67 -11.80 10.25
C ILE A 517 20.91 -10.94 10.51
N ILE A 518 22.01 -11.28 9.85
CA ILE A 518 23.31 -10.66 10.03
C ILE A 518 23.79 -10.11 8.68
N PRO A 519 23.55 -8.81 8.38
CA PRO A 519 24.08 -8.18 7.19
C PRO A 519 25.58 -7.94 7.34
N VAL A 520 26.36 -8.32 6.31
CA VAL A 520 27.81 -8.15 6.25
C VAL A 520 28.16 -7.48 4.93
N ILE A 521 28.65 -6.25 5.01
CA ILE A 521 29.25 -5.56 3.86
C ILE A 521 30.66 -6.13 3.64
N GLY A 522 30.94 -6.64 2.44
CA GLY A 522 32.25 -7.23 2.15
C GLY A 522 32.39 -7.78 0.74
N ASP A 523 33.62 -7.82 0.26
CA ASP A 523 34.00 -8.44 -1.02
C ASP A 523 34.53 -9.86 -0.78
N ILE A 524 34.12 -10.81 -1.63
CA ILE A 524 34.65 -12.18 -1.65
C ILE A 524 36.14 -12.26 -2.05
N LEU A 525 36.68 -11.16 -2.56
CA LEU A 525 38.12 -11.02 -2.85
C LEU A 525 38.94 -10.64 -1.61
N ASP A 526 38.31 -10.08 -0.57
CA ASP A 526 38.97 -9.72 0.68
C ASP A 526 39.04 -10.93 1.61
N ARG A 527 40.16 -11.66 1.48
CA ARG A 527 40.37 -12.93 2.17
C ARG A 527 40.42 -12.78 3.70
N GLU A 528 41.00 -11.69 4.21
CA GLU A 528 41.08 -11.47 5.66
C GLU A 528 39.70 -11.19 6.25
N ASN A 529 38.90 -10.35 5.59
CA ASN A 529 37.53 -10.09 6.02
C ASN A 529 36.67 -11.37 5.94
N LEU A 530 36.79 -12.14 4.86
CA LEU A 530 36.10 -13.43 4.73
C LEU A 530 36.42 -14.39 5.88
N GLU A 531 37.70 -14.51 6.25
CA GLU A 531 38.14 -15.37 7.34
C GLU A 531 37.51 -14.93 8.67
N ARG A 532 37.50 -13.62 8.96
CA ARG A 532 36.85 -13.06 10.17
C ARG A 532 35.34 -13.33 10.20
N VAL A 533 34.67 -13.21 9.06
CA VAL A 533 33.22 -13.43 8.94
C VAL A 533 32.88 -14.91 9.16
N ILE A 534 33.62 -15.81 8.52
CA ILE A 534 33.38 -17.26 8.60
C ILE A 534 33.76 -17.80 9.98
N ASP A 535 34.87 -17.34 10.57
CA ASP A 535 35.26 -17.71 11.92
C ASP A 535 34.22 -17.28 12.96
N ARG A 536 33.72 -16.04 12.85
CA ARG A 536 32.73 -15.47 13.78
C ARG A 536 31.38 -16.15 13.70
N HIS A 537 30.93 -16.51 12.50
CA HIS A 537 29.55 -16.98 12.28
C HIS A 537 29.42 -18.48 12.08
N ARG A 538 30.53 -19.19 11.80
CA ARG A 538 30.63 -20.64 11.60
C ARG A 538 29.45 -21.19 10.75
N PRO A 539 29.32 -20.77 9.48
CA PRO A 539 28.22 -21.23 8.65
C PRO A 539 28.34 -22.73 8.34
N GLU A 540 27.26 -23.47 8.57
CA GLU A 540 27.14 -24.88 8.21
C GLU A 540 26.76 -25.06 6.74
N ALA A 541 26.09 -24.07 6.15
CA ALA A 541 25.76 -24.07 4.73
C ALA A 541 26.14 -22.73 4.07
N VAL A 542 26.85 -22.80 2.94
CA VAL A 542 27.25 -21.64 2.15
C VAL A 542 26.60 -21.70 0.77
N PHE A 543 25.81 -20.68 0.43
CA PHE A 543 25.22 -20.49 -0.89
C PHE A 543 25.97 -19.37 -1.63
N HIS A 544 26.78 -19.75 -2.60
CA HIS A 544 27.64 -18.84 -3.34
C HIS A 544 26.96 -18.31 -4.61
N ALA A 545 26.28 -17.16 -4.49
CA ALA A 545 25.60 -16.47 -5.59
C ALA A 545 26.30 -15.17 -6.07
N ALA A 546 27.46 -14.81 -5.50
CA ALA A 546 28.21 -13.63 -5.91
C ALA A 546 28.99 -13.90 -7.20
N ALA A 547 28.67 -13.19 -8.28
CA ALA A 547 29.35 -13.30 -9.56
C ALA A 547 29.06 -12.10 -10.46
N TYR A 548 29.94 -11.85 -11.43
CA TYR A 548 29.60 -11.03 -12.59
C TYR A 548 28.99 -11.89 -13.70
N LYS A 549 27.87 -11.41 -14.28
CA LYS A 549 27.04 -12.18 -15.22
C LYS A 549 26.86 -11.57 -16.61
N HIS A 550 27.20 -10.29 -16.80
CA HIS A 550 26.91 -9.58 -18.06
C HIS A 550 27.95 -9.94 -19.13
N VAL A 551 27.57 -10.80 -20.09
CA VAL A 551 28.47 -11.30 -21.15
C VAL A 551 29.22 -10.17 -21.86
N PRO A 552 28.57 -9.11 -22.41
CA PRO A 552 29.30 -8.07 -23.14
C PRO A 552 30.30 -7.29 -22.27
N LEU A 553 29.97 -7.06 -20.99
CA LEU A 553 30.86 -6.38 -20.07
C LEU A 553 32.06 -7.26 -19.67
N MET A 554 31.83 -8.56 -19.52
CA MET A 554 32.89 -9.50 -19.14
C MET A 554 33.80 -9.87 -20.31
N GLU A 555 33.31 -9.81 -21.54
CA GLU A 555 34.16 -9.90 -22.74
C GLU A 555 35.18 -8.77 -22.82
N SER A 556 34.80 -7.55 -22.44
CA SER A 556 35.68 -6.38 -22.41
C SER A 556 36.49 -6.24 -21.12
N HIS A 557 36.17 -7.01 -20.09
CA HIS A 557 36.87 -6.97 -18.79
C HIS A 557 37.18 -8.38 -18.26
N PRO A 558 37.93 -9.21 -19.01
CA PRO A 558 38.17 -10.61 -18.67
C PRO A 558 38.90 -10.78 -17.33
N TYR A 559 39.78 -9.86 -16.99
CA TYR A 559 40.46 -9.85 -15.69
C TYR A 559 39.49 -9.72 -14.52
N GLN A 560 38.51 -8.84 -14.62
CA GLN A 560 37.50 -8.64 -13.57
C GLN A 560 36.56 -9.84 -13.45
N ALA A 561 36.20 -10.45 -14.58
CA ALA A 561 35.42 -11.69 -14.63
C ALA A 561 36.17 -12.82 -13.93
N PHE A 562 37.44 -13.04 -14.26
CA PHE A 562 38.28 -14.07 -13.68
C PHE A 562 38.47 -13.87 -12.18
N ARG A 563 38.83 -12.66 -11.74
CA ARG A 563 38.98 -12.36 -10.30
C ARG A 563 37.72 -12.69 -9.52
N THR A 564 36.59 -12.13 -9.92
CA THR A 564 35.35 -12.29 -9.12
C THR A 564 34.83 -13.72 -9.20
N ASN A 565 34.70 -14.28 -10.40
CA ASN A 565 34.03 -15.56 -10.59
C ASN A 565 34.92 -16.77 -10.23
N VAL A 566 36.24 -16.67 -10.40
CA VAL A 566 37.19 -17.77 -10.13
C VAL A 566 37.88 -17.59 -8.79
N ILE A 567 38.61 -16.48 -8.59
CA ILE A 567 39.37 -16.26 -7.35
C ILE A 567 38.43 -16.06 -6.15
N GLY A 568 37.35 -15.31 -6.33
CA GLY A 568 36.32 -15.14 -5.29
C GLY A 568 35.66 -16.48 -4.89
N THR A 569 35.36 -17.33 -5.87
CA THR A 569 34.85 -18.70 -5.61
C THR A 569 35.88 -19.53 -4.84
N ARG A 570 37.16 -19.48 -5.24
CA ARG A 570 38.26 -20.19 -4.55
C ARG A 570 38.36 -19.77 -3.09
N ASN A 571 38.38 -18.46 -2.82
CA ASN A 571 38.47 -17.94 -1.46
C ASN A 571 37.32 -18.45 -0.58
N MET A 572 36.09 -18.38 -1.09
CA MET A 572 34.92 -18.85 -0.36
C MET A 572 34.92 -20.38 -0.14
N ALA A 573 35.32 -21.15 -1.16
CA ALA A 573 35.40 -22.61 -1.06
C ALA A 573 36.47 -23.05 -0.06
N GLU A 574 37.66 -22.43 -0.10
CA GLU A 574 38.74 -22.71 0.85
C GLU A 574 38.30 -22.40 2.28
N MET A 575 37.66 -21.26 2.52
CA MET A 575 37.21 -20.90 3.87
C MET A 575 36.08 -21.81 4.35
N ALA A 576 35.15 -22.21 3.47
CA ALA A 576 34.10 -23.15 3.83
C ALA A 576 34.68 -24.52 4.24
N ASP A 577 35.68 -25.03 3.51
CA ASP A 577 36.36 -26.29 3.85
C ASP A 577 37.17 -26.17 5.14
N ARG A 578 38.00 -25.12 5.26
CA ARG A 578 38.87 -24.86 6.42
C ARG A 578 38.08 -24.78 7.73
N TYR A 579 36.90 -24.14 7.69
CA TYR A 579 36.05 -23.96 8.87
C TYR A 579 34.97 -25.03 9.03
N GLY A 580 34.96 -26.05 8.16
CA GLY A 580 34.13 -27.25 8.31
C GLY A 580 32.65 -27.05 8.01
N ALA A 581 32.31 -26.24 7.01
CA ALA A 581 30.92 -26.13 6.54
C ALA A 581 30.41 -27.50 6.07
N GLU A 582 29.17 -27.87 6.39
CA GLU A 582 28.55 -29.13 5.93
C GLU A 582 28.30 -29.11 4.42
N ARG A 583 27.83 -27.98 3.89
CA ARG A 583 27.48 -27.83 2.47
C ARG A 583 28.00 -26.52 1.87
N PHE A 584 28.53 -26.61 0.66
CA PHE A 584 28.85 -25.48 -0.19
C PHE A 584 28.15 -25.63 -1.54
N VAL A 585 27.32 -24.64 -1.90
CA VAL A 585 26.51 -24.64 -3.11
C VAL A 585 26.94 -23.50 -4.02
N LEU A 586 27.55 -23.83 -5.15
CA LEU A 586 27.87 -22.87 -6.21
C LEU A 586 26.66 -22.67 -7.12
N ILE A 587 26.19 -21.42 -7.25
CA ILE A 587 25.24 -21.05 -8.28
C ILE A 587 25.97 -20.93 -9.61
N SER A 588 25.60 -21.76 -10.58
CA SER A 588 26.16 -21.79 -11.94
C SER A 588 25.09 -21.50 -13.00
N THR A 589 25.47 -21.60 -14.28
CA THR A 589 24.66 -21.19 -15.42
C THR A 589 24.83 -22.14 -16.60
N ASP A 590 23.81 -22.25 -17.44
CA ASP A 590 23.87 -22.87 -18.77
C ASP A 590 25.07 -22.39 -19.63
N LYS A 591 25.52 -21.14 -19.46
CA LYS A 591 26.66 -20.56 -20.21
C LYS A 591 28.00 -21.20 -19.87
N ALA A 592 28.09 -21.96 -18.78
CA ALA A 592 29.26 -22.77 -18.44
C ALA A 592 29.32 -24.08 -19.27
N VAL A 593 28.25 -24.42 -19.99
CA VAL A 593 28.20 -25.59 -20.88
C VAL A 593 28.75 -25.20 -22.24
N GLU A 594 29.83 -25.86 -22.67
CA GLU A 594 30.54 -25.58 -23.94
C GLU A 594 30.78 -24.06 -24.11
N PRO A 595 31.47 -23.40 -23.14
CA PRO A 595 31.47 -21.95 -23.03
C PRO A 595 32.20 -21.30 -24.22
N VAL A 596 31.57 -20.30 -24.84
CA VAL A 596 32.15 -19.53 -25.97
C VAL A 596 32.49 -18.08 -25.59
N ASN A 597 32.20 -17.70 -24.33
CA ASN A 597 32.43 -16.36 -23.80
C ASN A 597 33.16 -16.41 -22.46
N VAL A 598 33.86 -15.34 -22.14
CA VAL A 598 34.68 -15.15 -20.94
C VAL A 598 33.85 -15.41 -19.67
N MET A 599 32.63 -14.89 -19.61
CA MET A 599 31.75 -15.10 -18.46
C MET A 599 31.46 -16.60 -18.24
N GLY A 600 31.05 -17.30 -19.30
CA GLY A 600 30.82 -18.74 -19.29
C GLY A 600 32.07 -19.55 -18.93
N MET A 601 33.22 -19.19 -19.52
CA MET A 601 34.51 -19.85 -19.25
C MET A 601 34.91 -19.69 -17.78
N THR A 602 34.78 -18.49 -17.20
CA THR A 602 35.07 -18.29 -15.77
C THR A 602 34.14 -19.10 -14.86
N LYS A 603 32.86 -19.25 -15.20
CA LYS A 603 31.93 -20.09 -14.45
C LYS A 603 32.23 -21.58 -14.61
N ARG A 604 32.67 -22.02 -15.79
CA ARG A 604 33.12 -23.41 -15.99
C ARG A 604 34.37 -23.72 -15.17
N LEU A 605 35.35 -22.82 -15.14
CA LEU A 605 36.52 -22.95 -14.24
C LEU A 605 36.11 -23.02 -12.77
N ALA A 606 35.14 -22.21 -12.34
CA ALA A 606 34.61 -22.26 -10.99
C ALA A 606 33.98 -23.62 -10.67
N GLU A 607 33.23 -24.23 -11.61
CA GLU A 607 32.69 -25.59 -11.42
C GLU A 607 33.78 -26.65 -11.28
N GLU A 608 34.80 -26.61 -12.13
CA GLU A 608 35.93 -27.55 -12.03
C GLU A 608 36.70 -27.37 -10.72
N LEU A 609 36.88 -26.12 -10.26
CA LEU A 609 37.47 -25.82 -8.95
C LEU A 609 36.65 -26.43 -7.80
N ILE A 610 35.31 -26.24 -7.81
CA ILE A 610 34.43 -26.83 -6.79
C ILE A 610 34.47 -28.35 -6.82
N LYS A 611 34.58 -28.96 -8.01
CA LYS A 611 34.75 -30.41 -8.15
C LYS A 611 36.08 -30.88 -7.53
N GLN A 612 37.18 -30.16 -7.73
CA GLN A 612 38.46 -30.49 -7.09
C GLN A 612 38.39 -30.40 -5.56
N TYR A 613 37.75 -29.35 -5.01
CA TYR A 613 37.52 -29.26 -3.57
C TYR A 613 36.63 -30.40 -3.05
N ALA A 614 35.67 -30.87 -3.86
CA ALA A 614 34.87 -32.04 -3.50
C ALA A 614 35.69 -33.34 -3.41
N GLU A 615 36.72 -33.48 -4.25
CA GLU A 615 37.63 -34.64 -4.27
C GLU A 615 38.64 -34.61 -3.12
N SER A 616 39.07 -33.43 -2.67
CA SER A 616 40.08 -33.25 -1.61
C SER A 616 39.49 -33.04 -0.20
N SER A 617 38.28 -32.50 -0.09
CA SER A 617 37.64 -32.22 1.20
C SER A 617 37.27 -33.49 1.95
N LYS A 618 37.48 -33.47 3.27
CA LYS A 618 37.13 -34.58 4.17
C LYS A 618 35.75 -34.44 4.81
N GLY A 619 35.07 -33.30 4.64
CA GLY A 619 33.83 -33.01 5.37
C GLY A 619 32.82 -32.15 4.60
N THR A 620 33.27 -31.16 3.84
CA THR A 620 32.37 -30.23 3.14
C THR A 620 31.86 -30.84 1.85
N ARG A 621 30.53 -30.87 1.70
CA ARG A 621 29.88 -31.31 0.47
C ARG A 621 29.79 -30.15 -0.51
N PHE A 622 30.71 -30.15 -1.47
CA PHE A 622 30.76 -29.20 -2.57
C PHE A 622 29.86 -29.65 -3.73
N ILE A 623 28.92 -28.79 -4.13
CA ILE A 623 28.03 -29.02 -5.27
C ILE A 623 27.87 -27.76 -6.12
N SER A 624 27.57 -27.94 -7.40
CA SER A 624 27.24 -26.85 -8.32
C SER A 624 25.84 -27.05 -8.88
N VAL A 625 25.07 -25.96 -9.03
CA VAL A 625 23.72 -26.01 -9.60
C VAL A 625 23.64 -25.13 -10.85
N ARG A 626 23.40 -25.74 -12.01
CA ARG A 626 23.21 -25.06 -13.30
C ARG A 626 21.73 -24.86 -13.60
N PHE A 627 21.40 -23.67 -14.08
CA PHE A 627 20.11 -23.35 -14.69
C PHE A 627 20.28 -22.27 -15.74
N GLY A 628 19.24 -22.08 -16.55
CA GLY A 628 19.22 -21.10 -17.62
C GLY A 628 18.90 -19.69 -17.15
N ASN A 629 18.32 -18.90 -18.04
CA ASN A 629 17.95 -17.53 -17.73
C ASN A 629 16.81 -17.48 -16.71
N VAL A 630 16.95 -16.60 -15.72
CA VAL A 630 15.89 -16.27 -14.78
C VAL A 630 15.24 -14.94 -15.10
N LEU A 631 13.91 -14.95 -15.01
CA LEU A 631 13.05 -13.84 -15.40
C LEU A 631 13.06 -12.72 -14.36
N GLY A 632 12.98 -11.47 -14.83
CA GLY A 632 12.97 -10.29 -13.97
C GLY A 632 14.31 -10.03 -13.25
N SER A 633 15.37 -10.77 -13.58
CA SER A 633 16.68 -10.51 -13.00
C SER A 633 17.28 -9.20 -13.50
N SER A 634 18.11 -8.55 -12.69
CA SER A 634 18.68 -7.24 -12.98
C SER A 634 19.42 -7.25 -14.33
N GLY A 635 19.11 -6.29 -15.19
CA GLY A 635 19.73 -6.16 -16.52
C GLY A 635 19.42 -7.30 -17.50
N SER A 636 18.29 -7.99 -17.33
CA SER A 636 17.80 -9.02 -18.29
C SER A 636 16.94 -8.41 -19.40
N VAL A 637 16.56 -9.24 -20.39
CA VAL A 637 15.84 -8.82 -21.59
C VAL A 637 14.41 -8.32 -21.30
N VAL A 638 13.74 -8.87 -20.29
CA VAL A 638 12.35 -8.51 -19.96
C VAL A 638 12.25 -7.06 -19.45
N PRO A 639 13.05 -6.61 -18.45
CA PRO A 639 13.12 -5.20 -18.08
C PRO A 639 13.43 -4.26 -19.25
N LEU A 640 14.34 -4.67 -20.15
CA LEU A 640 14.70 -3.88 -21.33
C LEU A 640 13.51 -3.72 -22.29
N PHE A 641 12.78 -4.81 -22.58
CA PHE A 641 11.60 -4.75 -23.42
C PHE A 641 10.51 -3.88 -22.80
N LYS A 642 10.29 -4.00 -21.49
CA LYS A 642 9.36 -3.12 -20.75
C LYS A 642 9.73 -1.65 -20.93
N GLU A 643 10.99 -1.28 -20.68
CA GLU A 643 11.48 0.09 -20.86
C GLU A 643 11.31 0.59 -22.31
N GLN A 644 11.65 -0.25 -23.29
CA GLN A 644 11.51 0.08 -24.71
C GLN A 644 10.06 0.28 -25.11
N ILE A 645 9.14 -0.59 -24.67
CA ILE A 645 7.72 -0.49 -24.95
C ILE A 645 7.13 0.78 -24.34
N LEU A 646 7.47 1.07 -23.07
CA LEU A 646 6.99 2.27 -22.38
C LEU A 646 7.49 3.58 -23.03
N ARG A 647 8.63 3.54 -23.73
CA ARG A 647 9.15 4.66 -24.53
C ARG A 647 8.57 4.75 -25.96
N GLY A 648 7.66 3.84 -26.34
CA GLY A 648 7.07 3.78 -27.69
C GLY A 648 7.85 2.93 -28.70
N GLY A 649 8.87 2.19 -28.26
CA GLY A 649 9.70 1.33 -29.10
C GLY A 649 10.83 2.06 -29.84
N PRO A 650 11.51 1.39 -30.79
CA PRO A 650 11.34 -0.02 -31.15
C PRO A 650 11.86 -0.98 -30.07
N VAL A 651 11.33 -2.21 -30.05
CA VAL A 651 11.88 -3.29 -29.22
C VAL A 651 13.04 -3.95 -29.96
N THR A 652 14.20 -4.09 -29.30
CA THR A 652 15.41 -4.62 -29.93
C THR A 652 15.61 -6.10 -29.63
N VAL A 653 15.54 -6.95 -30.65
CA VAL A 653 15.88 -8.38 -30.54
C VAL A 653 17.25 -8.59 -31.19
N THR A 654 18.10 -9.44 -30.63
CA THR A 654 19.44 -9.71 -31.20
C THR A 654 19.34 -10.51 -32.49
N HIS A 655 18.61 -11.63 -32.48
CA HIS A 655 18.44 -12.50 -33.65
C HIS A 655 17.03 -13.11 -33.69
N PRO A 656 16.39 -13.27 -34.87
CA PRO A 656 15.03 -13.81 -35.01
C PRO A 656 14.88 -15.23 -34.43
N GLU A 657 15.90 -16.06 -34.60
CA GLU A 657 15.90 -17.46 -34.14
C GLU A 657 16.49 -17.67 -32.74
N MET A 658 16.81 -16.61 -32.00
CA MET A 658 17.40 -16.77 -30.66
C MET A 658 16.42 -17.39 -29.67
N THR A 659 16.83 -18.48 -29.00
CA THR A 659 16.06 -19.11 -27.93
C THR A 659 16.76 -19.05 -26.58
N ARG A 660 15.99 -19.00 -25.48
CA ARG A 660 16.52 -19.12 -24.12
C ARG A 660 15.62 -20.02 -23.27
N PHE A 661 16.24 -20.78 -22.38
CA PHE A 661 15.54 -21.44 -21.28
C PHE A 661 15.17 -20.39 -20.23
N LEU A 662 13.89 -20.31 -19.87
CA LEU A 662 13.37 -19.30 -18.96
C LEU A 662 12.68 -19.96 -17.77
N MET A 663 12.97 -19.45 -16.59
CA MET A 663 12.37 -19.87 -15.34
C MET A 663 12.20 -18.65 -14.44
N THR A 664 11.25 -18.68 -13.50
CA THR A 664 11.11 -17.59 -12.53
C THR A 664 12.21 -17.66 -11.46
N ILE A 665 12.60 -16.52 -10.89
CA ILE A 665 13.58 -16.50 -9.79
C ILE A 665 13.12 -17.37 -8.61
N PRO A 666 11.86 -17.27 -8.12
CA PRO A 666 11.42 -18.09 -6.99
C PRO A 666 11.45 -19.59 -7.26
N GLU A 667 11.11 -20.00 -8.48
CA GLU A 667 11.19 -21.40 -8.91
C GLU A 667 12.63 -21.91 -8.98
N ALA A 668 13.52 -21.15 -9.61
CA ALA A 668 14.93 -21.51 -9.72
C ALA A 668 15.55 -21.66 -8.33
N VAL A 669 15.29 -20.70 -7.43
CA VAL A 669 15.80 -20.74 -6.06
C VAL A 669 15.20 -21.90 -5.28
N HIS A 670 13.91 -22.18 -5.41
CA HIS A 670 13.27 -23.31 -4.73
C HIS A 670 13.93 -24.64 -5.15
N LEU A 671 14.11 -24.84 -6.46
CA LEU A 671 14.80 -26.02 -7.00
C LEU A 671 16.27 -26.07 -6.59
N VAL A 672 16.98 -24.93 -6.48
CA VAL A 672 18.35 -24.86 -5.95
C VAL A 672 18.40 -25.36 -4.50
N LEU A 673 17.45 -24.96 -3.66
CA LEU A 673 17.39 -25.41 -2.26
C LEU A 673 17.13 -26.92 -2.18
N GLN A 674 16.24 -27.46 -3.02
CA GLN A 674 16.02 -28.91 -3.11
C GLN A 674 17.25 -29.65 -3.62
N ALA A 675 17.92 -29.11 -4.66
CA ALA A 675 19.21 -29.61 -5.16
C ALA A 675 20.25 -29.64 -4.04
N ALA A 676 20.28 -28.61 -3.20
CA ALA A 676 21.21 -28.54 -2.07
C ALA A 676 20.97 -29.65 -1.04
N VAL A 677 19.71 -30.03 -0.80
CA VAL A 677 19.36 -31.11 0.12
C VAL A 677 19.77 -32.47 -0.44
N ILE A 678 19.46 -32.76 -1.70
CA ILE A 678 19.63 -34.10 -2.32
C ILE A 678 21.02 -34.34 -2.95
N GLY A 679 21.76 -33.28 -3.26
CA GLY A 679 23.04 -33.34 -3.97
C GLY A 679 24.14 -34.03 -3.17
N LYS A 680 24.99 -34.78 -3.88
CA LYS A 680 26.18 -35.43 -3.31
C LYS A 680 27.44 -34.66 -3.68
N ALA A 681 28.50 -34.82 -2.89
CA ALA A 681 29.78 -34.15 -3.12
C ALA A 681 30.30 -34.39 -4.55
N GLY A 682 30.69 -33.30 -5.22
CA GLY A 682 31.26 -33.30 -6.57
C GLY A 682 30.21 -33.33 -7.69
N GLU A 683 28.91 -33.37 -7.37
CA GLU A 683 27.86 -33.37 -8.38
C GLU A 683 27.60 -31.96 -8.94
N VAL A 684 27.37 -31.93 -10.26
CA VAL A 684 26.82 -30.78 -10.96
C VAL A 684 25.34 -31.07 -11.23
N LEU A 685 24.47 -30.40 -10.50
CA LEU A 685 23.02 -30.53 -10.61
C LEU A 685 22.51 -29.58 -11.68
N VAL A 686 21.59 -30.04 -12.52
CA VAL A 686 21.00 -29.27 -13.62
C VAL A 686 19.49 -29.23 -13.43
N LEU A 687 18.94 -28.02 -13.38
CA LEU A 687 17.50 -27.82 -13.21
C LEU A 687 16.76 -28.07 -14.53
N ASP A 688 15.59 -28.70 -14.46
CA ASP A 688 14.71 -28.84 -15.61
C ASP A 688 13.99 -27.51 -15.91
N MET A 689 14.44 -26.88 -16.99
CA MET A 689 13.96 -25.58 -17.45
C MET A 689 12.73 -25.66 -18.37
N GLY A 690 12.25 -26.86 -18.70
CA GLY A 690 11.22 -27.04 -19.72
C GLY A 690 11.70 -26.69 -21.13
N ALA A 691 10.76 -26.31 -22.01
CA ALA A 691 11.06 -26.01 -23.40
C ALA A 691 11.74 -24.63 -23.57
N PRO A 692 12.70 -24.50 -24.50
CA PRO A 692 13.31 -23.21 -24.81
C PRO A 692 12.28 -22.27 -25.46
N VAL A 693 12.38 -20.97 -25.17
CA VAL A 693 11.47 -19.92 -25.64
C VAL A 693 12.18 -19.01 -26.64
N LYS A 694 11.56 -18.76 -27.81
CA LYS A 694 12.06 -17.77 -28.77
C LYS A 694 11.92 -16.36 -28.20
N ILE A 695 13.03 -15.60 -28.21
CA ILE A 695 13.06 -14.22 -27.69
C ILE A 695 12.19 -13.28 -28.54
N LEU A 696 12.08 -13.54 -29.85
CA LEU A 696 11.17 -12.80 -30.73
C LEU A 696 9.70 -12.99 -30.31
N ASP A 697 9.29 -14.21 -29.96
CA ASP A 697 7.92 -14.48 -29.54
C ASP A 697 7.64 -13.85 -28.18
N LEU A 698 8.62 -13.86 -27.27
CA LEU A 698 8.55 -13.13 -26.02
C LEU A 698 8.34 -11.63 -26.26
N ALA A 699 9.14 -11.01 -27.13
CA ALA A 699 9.01 -9.60 -27.47
C ALA A 699 7.62 -9.26 -28.01
N LYS A 700 7.13 -10.04 -28.98
CA LYS A 700 5.78 -9.87 -29.56
C LYS A 700 4.69 -10.01 -28.50
N ARG A 701 4.77 -11.03 -27.65
CA ARG A 701 3.80 -11.23 -26.57
C ARG A 701 3.82 -10.07 -25.57
N MET A 702 5.00 -9.58 -25.19
CA MET A 702 5.10 -8.39 -24.32
C MET A 702 4.43 -7.18 -24.97
N ILE A 703 4.74 -6.85 -26.23
CA ILE A 703 4.11 -5.73 -26.95
C ILE A 703 2.58 -5.85 -26.91
N SER A 704 2.03 -7.02 -27.24
CA SER A 704 0.59 -7.30 -27.17
C SER A 704 0.03 -7.15 -25.75
N LEU A 705 0.78 -7.58 -24.74
CA LEU A 705 0.38 -7.43 -23.34
C LEU A 705 0.51 -5.99 -22.82
N TYR A 706 1.15 -5.07 -23.53
CA TYR A 706 1.06 -3.64 -23.23
C TYR A 706 -0.06 -2.94 -24.03
N GLY A 707 -0.86 -3.68 -24.79
CA GLY A 707 -1.99 -3.15 -25.56
C GLY A 707 -1.61 -2.67 -26.96
N TYR A 708 -0.39 -2.94 -27.42
CA TYR A 708 0.12 -2.52 -28.73
C TYR A 708 0.15 -3.69 -29.71
N ARG A 709 -0.01 -3.42 -31.01
CA ARG A 709 0.13 -4.43 -32.07
C ARG A 709 1.60 -4.58 -32.49
N PRO A 710 2.22 -5.75 -32.34
CA PRO A 710 3.60 -5.98 -32.75
C PRO A 710 3.78 -5.77 -34.26
N GLY A 711 4.80 -5.00 -34.65
CA GLY A 711 5.11 -4.69 -36.04
C GLY A 711 4.27 -3.55 -36.66
N VAL A 712 3.19 -3.12 -35.99
CA VAL A 712 2.35 -2.00 -36.43
C VAL A 712 2.53 -0.80 -35.51
N ASP A 713 2.15 -0.94 -34.24
CA ASP A 713 2.23 0.15 -33.26
C ASP A 713 3.66 0.24 -32.68
N ILE A 714 4.31 -0.92 -32.48
CA ILE A 714 5.70 -1.01 -32.01
C ILE A 714 6.48 -1.96 -32.93
N LYS A 715 7.52 -1.43 -33.57
CA LYS A 715 8.42 -2.23 -34.43
C LYS A 715 9.38 -3.07 -33.59
N VAL A 716 9.70 -4.27 -34.10
CA VAL A 716 10.81 -5.10 -33.59
C VAL A 716 12.00 -4.93 -34.52
N VAL A 717 13.14 -4.51 -33.99
CA VAL A 717 14.38 -4.27 -34.75
C VAL A 717 15.40 -5.33 -34.37
N PHE A 718 16.02 -5.94 -35.38
CA PHE A 718 17.10 -6.89 -35.19
C PHE A 718 18.44 -6.17 -35.10
N THR A 719 19.18 -6.42 -34.01
CA THR A 719 20.46 -5.74 -33.70
C THR A 719 21.69 -6.58 -34.02
N GLY A 720 21.51 -7.84 -34.37
CA GLY A 720 22.61 -8.79 -34.59
C GLY A 720 23.04 -9.50 -33.30
N LEU A 721 23.80 -10.58 -33.46
CA LEU A 721 24.42 -11.28 -32.33
C LEU A 721 25.59 -10.44 -31.80
N ARG A 722 25.68 -10.35 -30.47
CA ARG A 722 26.79 -9.68 -29.80
C ARG A 722 27.97 -10.64 -29.66
N PRO A 723 29.22 -10.13 -29.53
CA PRO A 723 30.38 -10.98 -29.29
C PRO A 723 30.18 -11.94 -28.12
N GLY A 724 30.49 -13.22 -28.33
CA GLY A 724 30.38 -14.27 -27.31
C GLY A 724 28.95 -14.75 -27.01
N GLU A 725 27.94 -14.24 -27.72
CA GLU A 725 26.55 -14.63 -27.50
C GLU A 725 26.13 -15.83 -28.37
N LYS A 726 25.53 -16.86 -27.75
CA LYS A 726 25.02 -18.03 -28.48
C LYS A 726 23.62 -17.80 -29.03
N LEU A 727 23.31 -18.44 -30.16
CA LEU A 727 21.94 -18.47 -30.68
C LEU A 727 21.03 -19.28 -29.74
N ASP A 728 21.46 -20.48 -29.38
CA ASP A 728 20.78 -21.40 -28.47
C ASP A 728 21.72 -21.83 -27.35
N GLU A 729 21.21 -21.81 -26.11
CA GLU A 729 21.95 -22.32 -24.96
C GLU A 729 21.74 -23.84 -24.82
N LYS A 730 22.68 -24.52 -24.17
CA LYS A 730 22.58 -25.96 -23.86
C LYS A 730 22.62 -26.16 -22.35
N LEU A 731 21.86 -27.11 -21.84
CA LEU A 731 21.86 -27.47 -20.41
C LEU A 731 22.87 -28.59 -20.08
N PHE A 732 23.27 -29.38 -21.08
CA PHE A 732 24.18 -30.51 -20.94
C PHE A 732 25.24 -30.46 -22.03
N ASN A 733 26.47 -30.87 -21.68
CA ASN A 733 27.55 -31.05 -22.64
C ASN A 733 27.40 -32.42 -23.34
N THR A 734 27.85 -32.52 -24.59
CA THR A 734 27.98 -33.79 -25.32
C THR A 734 28.79 -34.87 -24.58
N ASN A 735 29.73 -34.47 -23.72
CA ASN A 735 30.57 -35.38 -22.92
C ASN A 735 30.05 -35.68 -21.50
N GLU A 736 28.83 -35.24 -21.16
CA GLU A 736 28.22 -35.45 -19.84
C GLU A 736 27.18 -36.60 -19.88
N VAL A 737 27.19 -37.45 -18.86
CA VAL A 737 26.13 -38.44 -18.64
C VAL A 737 25.07 -37.81 -17.74
N ILE A 738 23.82 -37.86 -18.21
CA ILE A 738 22.65 -37.35 -17.49
C ILE A 738 22.11 -38.47 -16.59
N MET A 739 22.00 -38.20 -15.30
CA MET A 739 21.45 -39.13 -14.31
C MET A 739 20.24 -38.49 -13.62
N SER A 740 19.21 -39.30 -13.37
CA SER A 740 18.05 -38.85 -12.58
C SER A 740 18.41 -38.74 -11.10
N THR A 741 17.74 -37.82 -10.40
CA THR A 741 17.81 -37.70 -8.93
C THR A 741 16.48 -38.13 -8.31
N ALA A 742 16.38 -38.06 -6.98
CA ALA A 742 15.12 -38.24 -6.27
C ALA A 742 14.08 -37.15 -6.61
N HIS A 743 14.49 -36.01 -7.16
CA HIS A 743 13.58 -34.94 -7.56
C HIS A 743 13.40 -34.93 -9.09
N PRO A 744 12.17 -34.96 -9.62
CA PRO A 744 11.92 -35.14 -11.06
C PRO A 744 12.46 -33.98 -11.92
N ARG A 745 12.58 -32.78 -11.35
CA ARG A 745 13.07 -31.58 -12.03
C ARG A 745 14.53 -31.22 -11.73
N VAL A 746 15.27 -32.13 -11.09
CA VAL A 746 16.71 -31.97 -10.86
C VAL A 746 17.43 -33.20 -11.41
N LYS A 747 18.39 -32.97 -12.30
CA LYS A 747 19.22 -34.03 -12.89
C LYS A 747 20.67 -33.83 -12.48
N VAL A 748 21.48 -34.88 -12.51
CA VAL A 748 22.94 -34.78 -12.31
C VAL A 748 23.62 -34.87 -13.68
N ALA A 749 24.54 -33.94 -13.94
CA ALA A 749 25.45 -33.98 -15.06
C ALA A 749 26.82 -34.46 -14.58
N ARG A 750 27.22 -35.68 -14.99
CA ARG A 750 28.54 -36.23 -14.67
C ARG A 750 29.44 -36.18 -15.89
N SER A 751 30.52 -35.39 -15.82
CA SER A 751 31.54 -35.35 -16.87
C SER A 751 32.30 -36.68 -16.96
N ARG A 752 32.53 -37.16 -18.19
CA ARG A 752 33.40 -38.33 -18.46
C ARG A 752 34.89 -38.01 -18.49
N ALA A 753 35.26 -36.73 -18.58
CA ALA A 753 36.66 -36.31 -18.71
C ALA A 753 37.42 -36.32 -17.37
N ARG A 754 38.73 -36.61 -17.41
CA ARG A 754 39.65 -36.47 -16.25
C ARG A 754 39.64 -35.01 -15.75
N SER A 755 39.67 -34.82 -14.43
CA SER A 755 39.77 -33.49 -13.82
C SER A 755 41.09 -32.82 -14.23
N CYS A 756 41.00 -31.60 -14.77
CA CYS A 756 42.18 -30.77 -15.01
C CYS A 756 42.71 -30.26 -13.67
N ASN A 757 44.03 -30.07 -13.51
CA ASN A 757 44.59 -29.46 -12.29
C ASN A 757 44.39 -27.93 -12.32
N VAL A 758 43.15 -27.50 -12.12
CA VAL A 758 42.71 -26.10 -12.16
C VAL A 758 43.37 -25.26 -11.06
N THR A 759 43.44 -25.75 -9.82
CA THR A 759 44.18 -25.09 -8.72
C THR A 759 45.61 -24.74 -9.10
N GLY A 760 46.39 -25.69 -9.62
CA GLY A 760 47.79 -25.45 -10.02
C GLY A 760 47.93 -24.49 -11.23
N ILE A 761 46.89 -24.33 -12.03
CA ILE A 761 46.86 -23.32 -13.10
C ILE A 761 46.56 -21.93 -12.52
N ILE A 762 45.57 -21.83 -11.64
CA ILE A 762 45.20 -20.58 -10.98
C ILE A 762 46.37 -20.05 -10.14
N ASP A 763 47.09 -20.92 -9.42
CA ASP A 763 48.23 -20.52 -8.60
C ASP A 763 49.38 -19.97 -9.44
N ARG A 764 49.64 -20.56 -10.62
CA ARG A 764 50.65 -20.05 -11.56
C ARG A 764 50.34 -18.65 -12.08
N ILE A 765 49.07 -18.32 -12.31
CA ILE A 765 48.66 -16.98 -12.73
C ILE A 765 48.70 -16.03 -11.54
N SER A 766 48.21 -16.47 -10.37
CA SER A 766 48.11 -15.64 -9.17
C SER A 766 49.48 -15.24 -8.63
N GLY A 767 50.52 -16.03 -8.91
CA GLY A 767 51.91 -15.74 -8.54
C GLY A 767 52.67 -14.80 -9.48
N LYS A 768 52.05 -14.31 -10.56
CA LYS A 768 52.68 -13.31 -11.43
C LYS A 768 52.53 -11.91 -10.85
N ASP A 769 53.61 -11.12 -10.86
CA ASP A 769 53.59 -9.71 -10.47
C ASP A 769 52.66 -8.86 -11.36
N TYR A 770 52.50 -9.28 -12.62
CA TYR A 770 51.57 -8.67 -13.57
C TYR A 770 50.88 -9.75 -14.40
N VAL A 771 49.54 -9.75 -14.39
CA VAL A 771 48.70 -10.66 -15.18
C VAL A 771 48.06 -9.84 -16.29
N ASN A 772 48.44 -10.10 -17.54
CA ASN A 772 47.84 -9.44 -18.69
C ASN A 772 46.57 -10.20 -19.17
N GLU A 773 45.80 -9.60 -20.08
CA GLU A 773 44.58 -10.25 -20.60
C GLU A 773 44.85 -11.54 -21.38
N ARG A 774 46.02 -11.65 -22.03
CA ARG A 774 46.40 -12.85 -22.79
C ARG A 774 46.59 -14.03 -21.85
N ASP A 775 47.26 -13.82 -20.72
CA ASP A 775 47.44 -14.83 -19.67
C ASP A 775 46.09 -15.39 -19.19
N ILE A 776 45.10 -14.51 -19.02
CA ILE A 776 43.76 -14.91 -18.59
C ILE A 776 43.06 -15.68 -19.71
N ARG A 777 43.08 -15.17 -20.94
CA ARG A 777 42.43 -15.87 -22.07
C ARG A 777 43.05 -17.24 -22.31
N ASP A 778 44.36 -17.38 -22.18
CA ASP A 778 45.06 -18.68 -22.31
C ASP A 778 44.55 -19.70 -21.27
N VAL A 779 44.22 -19.24 -20.06
CA VAL A 779 43.67 -20.11 -19.01
C VAL A 779 42.19 -20.39 -19.20
N LEU A 780 41.42 -19.39 -19.64
CA LEU A 780 40.02 -19.58 -19.99
C LEU A 780 39.85 -20.58 -21.14
N ASN A 781 40.78 -20.59 -22.11
CA ASN A 781 40.78 -21.52 -23.24
C ASN A 781 40.97 -22.99 -22.84
N ILE A 782 41.40 -23.28 -21.60
CA ILE A 782 41.52 -24.66 -21.11
C ILE A 782 40.14 -25.31 -20.91
N VAL A 783 39.12 -24.49 -20.65
CA VAL A 783 37.74 -24.94 -20.42
C VAL A 783 36.77 -24.59 -21.53
N ALA A 784 37.26 -23.89 -22.57
CA ALA A 784 36.55 -23.71 -23.83
C ALA A 784 36.55 -25.03 -24.60
#